data_AF-A0A6C0KIE2-F1
#
_entry.id   AF-A0A6C0KIE2-F1
#
_cell.length_a   1.000
_cell.length_b   1.000
_cell.length_c   1.000
_cell.angle_alpha   90.00
_cell.angle_beta   90.00
_cell.angle_gamma   90.00
#
_symmetry.space_group_name_H-M   'P 1'
#
loop_
_entity.id
_entity.type
_entity.pdbx_description
1 polymer ?
#
loop_
_entity_poly.entity_id
_entity_poly.type
_entity_poly.pdbx_seq_one_letter_code
_entity_poly.pdbx_strand_id
1 'polypeptide(L)'
;MEKEVNPPTDFFKGIKTSLKSVLKHPDINLPKITNAIIKCNKIVIQTMMFMKLFLLDHYDKYNTLPLINDEFINSCMKILCNEKSSGRPPKKEIKELKDNLTAFYKTDFQPLIQNENLDYTHMNTILDYLTIDILTMYENNIKLHYVEYVERYVNVVWKKKFIVSKIRKLNITQKAKEQRINNLCNQLRKIKTDLLNIENVNYKSHSIYHKWINQHKQFITPNKQSYKKNNIVYDLMCSPFDYFGCMIFMMKQIEKEEQTIYNVFPMRSEVIPKHIRLDTTTLVHLLMTKKQGNKSDFLTKGNLKRKEDKIWEFFFRTERKMFHKKYYEFHHMIETDGVSCSLLLLRKDLIGKKLPMMKKGLSTETYIDELNDYSSLQNKKIVAIDPGKCDLIYCVDNSNKEANTFRYSQDQRRKETKKKKYSKIQLELKKEKIHGKTIIEWETELSKLNRKSLNITKFKEYIQKKSEINGMLFSFYEKYIFRKLRLQSYRNTKRSEQKMLNNFKRIFGNEKEVVVCFGDYEQKKQMKYKEATKGKGMRTLFRKAGFQTYLVDEFRTSCMCSKCEIGICKKTMVRENPKPYRIGNIIVHGLICCKNGCGYWNRDVNGSTNIYKIAYNAINNKERPNYLSRSNNLSGSLDELPKSKFTRSAKGKPY
;
A
#
# COMPACT_ATOMS: atom_id res chain seq x y z
N MET A 1 -31.95 -7.72 31.10
CA MET A 1 -31.37 -6.48 30.54
C MET A 1 -30.41 -6.84 29.41
N GLU A 2 -30.79 -6.60 28.16
CA GLU A 2 -29.82 -6.63 27.05
C GLU A 2 -28.76 -5.55 27.33
N LYS A 3 -27.51 -5.94 27.58
CA LYS A 3 -26.41 -4.99 27.76
C LYS A 3 -26.35 -4.08 26.54
N GLU A 4 -26.44 -2.77 26.75
CA GLU A 4 -26.27 -1.76 25.70
C GLU A 4 -24.96 -2.05 24.95
N VAL A 5 -25.10 -2.41 23.68
CA VAL A 5 -23.95 -2.64 22.81
C VAL A 5 -23.37 -1.27 22.47
N ASN A 6 -22.22 -0.96 23.08
CA ASN A 6 -21.47 0.26 22.85
C ASN A 6 -21.34 0.57 21.34
N PRO A 7 -21.42 1.86 20.94
CA PRO A 7 -21.27 2.25 19.55
C PRO A 7 -19.87 1.88 19.04
N PRO A 8 -19.72 1.54 17.74
CA PRO A 8 -18.42 1.18 17.18
C PRO A 8 -17.40 2.32 17.30
N THR A 9 -16.12 1.96 17.43
CA THR A 9 -15.02 2.92 17.57
C THR A 9 -14.78 3.77 16.32
N ASP A 10 -15.09 3.23 15.14
CA ASP A 10 -14.89 3.93 13.86
C ASP A 10 -15.93 5.03 13.67
N PHE A 11 -15.47 6.28 13.46
CA PHE A 11 -16.35 7.44 13.20
C PHE A 11 -17.06 7.34 11.85
N PHE A 12 -16.35 6.85 10.85
CA PHE A 12 -16.86 6.72 9.49
C PHE A 12 -17.01 5.27 9.07
N LYS A 13 -18.03 5.00 8.25
CA LYS A 13 -18.24 3.68 7.63
C LYS A 13 -18.51 3.83 6.13
N GLY A 14 -17.66 3.19 5.34
CA GLY A 14 -17.81 3.14 3.88
C GLY A 14 -18.57 1.89 3.42
N ILE A 15 -19.60 2.05 2.59
CA ILE A 15 -20.32 0.93 1.96
C ILE A 15 -20.16 1.00 0.44
N LYS A 16 -19.49 0.00 -0.14
CA LYS A 16 -19.23 -0.04 -1.58
C LYS A 16 -20.24 -0.90 -2.33
N THR A 17 -20.86 -0.30 -3.34
CA THR A 17 -21.90 -0.87 -4.21
C THR A 17 -21.68 -0.45 -5.67
N SER A 18 -22.62 -0.77 -6.57
CA SER A 18 -22.65 -0.23 -7.93
C SER A 18 -23.42 1.10 -7.97
N LEU A 19 -22.89 2.10 -8.67
CA LEU A 19 -23.56 3.40 -8.84
C LEU A 19 -24.95 3.22 -9.46
N LYS A 20 -25.09 2.39 -10.50
CA LYS A 20 -26.38 2.10 -11.15
C LYS A 20 -27.43 1.54 -10.18
N SER A 21 -27.01 0.89 -9.11
CA SER A 21 -27.94 0.33 -8.11
C SER A 21 -28.49 1.37 -7.13
N VAL A 22 -27.88 2.55 -7.04
CA VAL A 22 -28.29 3.60 -6.09
C VAL A 22 -28.71 4.89 -6.78
N LEU A 23 -28.35 5.10 -8.04
CA LEU A 23 -28.70 6.31 -8.80
C LEU A 23 -30.13 6.21 -9.36
N LYS A 24 -30.91 7.29 -9.24
CA LYS A 24 -32.20 7.46 -9.92
C LYS A 24 -31.97 8.02 -11.33
N HIS A 25 -32.83 7.64 -12.27
CA HIS A 25 -32.75 8.02 -13.70
C HIS A 25 -31.32 7.89 -14.28
N PRO A 26 -30.74 6.68 -14.25
CA PRO A 26 -29.35 6.48 -14.66
C PRO A 26 -29.07 6.95 -16.08
N ASP A 27 -30.03 6.84 -17.00
CA ASP A 27 -29.83 7.23 -18.40
C ASP A 27 -29.61 8.75 -18.56
N ILE A 28 -30.07 9.55 -17.60
CA ILE A 28 -29.89 11.01 -17.58
C ILE A 28 -28.69 11.42 -16.73
N ASN A 29 -28.56 10.85 -15.53
CA ASN A 29 -27.59 11.32 -14.53
C ASN A 29 -26.21 10.67 -14.69
N LEU A 30 -26.15 9.40 -15.12
CA LEU A 30 -24.89 8.66 -15.24
C LEU A 30 -23.94 9.26 -16.28
N PRO A 31 -24.38 9.73 -17.46
CA PRO A 31 -23.50 10.38 -18.43
C PRO A 31 -22.82 11.63 -17.86
N LYS A 32 -23.57 12.47 -17.13
CA LYS A 32 -23.02 13.69 -16.50
C LYS A 32 -21.94 13.36 -15.48
N ILE A 33 -22.21 12.39 -14.59
CA ILE A 33 -21.24 11.91 -13.60
C ILE A 33 -20.00 11.32 -14.28
N THR A 34 -20.20 10.50 -15.30
CA THR A 34 -19.12 9.81 -16.02
C THR A 34 -18.21 10.81 -16.74
N ASN A 35 -18.78 11.83 -17.38
CA ASN A 35 -18.02 12.89 -18.03
C ASN A 35 -17.14 13.66 -17.03
N ALA A 36 -17.70 14.06 -15.88
CA ALA A 36 -16.92 14.71 -14.83
C ALA A 36 -15.76 13.84 -14.33
N ILE A 37 -16.00 12.55 -14.11
CA ILE A 37 -14.96 11.59 -13.70
C ILE A 37 -13.83 11.48 -14.73
N ILE A 38 -14.18 11.42 -16.02
CA ILE A 38 -13.20 11.32 -17.10
C ILE A 38 -12.34 12.58 -17.15
N LYS A 39 -12.97 13.77 -17.13
CA LYS A 39 -12.26 15.05 -17.10
C LYS A 39 -11.34 15.17 -15.88
N CYS A 40 -11.84 14.91 -14.68
CA CYS A 40 -11.02 14.91 -13.46
C CYS A 40 -9.85 13.93 -13.54
N ASN A 41 -10.03 12.77 -14.15
CA ASN A 41 -8.95 11.81 -14.32
C ASN A 41 -7.84 12.35 -15.23
N LYS A 42 -8.19 13.00 -16.33
CA LYS A 42 -7.25 13.64 -17.25
C LYS A 42 -6.52 14.81 -16.58
N ILE A 43 -7.26 15.71 -15.94
CA ILE A 43 -6.72 16.85 -15.18
C ILE A 43 -5.66 16.36 -14.19
N VAL A 44 -5.98 15.39 -13.33
CA VAL A 44 -5.03 14.92 -12.31
C VAL A 44 -3.78 14.25 -12.93
N ILE A 45 -3.92 13.52 -14.04
CA ILE A 45 -2.76 12.95 -14.74
C ILE A 45 -1.83 14.06 -15.22
N GLN A 46 -2.36 15.09 -15.88
CA GLN A 46 -1.58 16.21 -16.37
C GLN A 46 -0.97 17.04 -15.22
N THR A 47 -1.74 17.32 -14.16
CA THR A 47 -1.27 18.04 -12.97
C THR A 47 -0.09 17.37 -12.30
N MET A 48 -0.11 16.04 -12.12
CA MET A 48 1.02 15.33 -11.52
C MET A 48 2.29 15.39 -12.38
N MET A 49 2.15 15.40 -13.72
CA MET A 49 3.30 15.57 -14.62
C MET A 49 3.82 17.00 -14.59
N PHE A 50 2.93 17.99 -14.65
CA PHE A 50 3.25 19.41 -14.57
C PHE A 50 3.95 19.75 -13.25
N MET A 51 3.36 19.38 -12.11
CA MET A 51 3.95 19.60 -10.78
C MET A 51 5.34 19.00 -10.68
N LYS A 52 5.54 17.77 -11.16
CA LYS A 52 6.87 17.15 -11.13
C LYS A 52 7.88 17.95 -11.95
N LEU A 53 7.52 18.38 -13.17
CA LEU A 53 8.42 19.14 -14.02
C LEU A 53 8.76 20.50 -13.40
N PHE A 54 7.76 21.24 -12.95
CA PHE A 54 7.91 22.55 -12.32
C PHE A 54 8.75 22.49 -11.04
N LEU A 55 8.44 21.57 -10.13
CA LEU A 55 9.16 21.44 -8.86
C LEU A 55 10.61 21.00 -9.07
N LEU A 56 10.88 20.17 -10.09
CA LEU A 56 12.22 19.75 -10.42
C LEU A 56 13.03 20.88 -11.05
N ASP A 57 12.44 21.65 -11.97
CA ASP A 57 13.08 22.85 -12.55
C ASP A 57 13.39 23.90 -11.48
N HIS A 58 12.43 24.18 -10.60
CA HIS A 58 12.63 25.09 -9.48
C HIS A 58 13.75 24.61 -8.54
N TYR A 59 13.77 23.31 -8.22
CA TYR A 59 14.83 22.74 -7.38
C TYR A 59 16.21 22.84 -8.05
N ASP A 60 16.28 22.65 -9.36
CA ASP A 60 17.55 22.70 -10.09
C ASP A 60 18.10 24.13 -10.22
N LYS A 61 17.22 25.14 -10.29
CA LYS A 61 17.59 26.56 -10.35
C LYS A 61 17.92 27.15 -8.99
N TYR A 62 17.15 26.83 -7.95
CA TYR A 62 17.20 27.52 -6.66
C TYR A 62 17.64 26.64 -5.49
N ASN A 63 17.93 25.36 -5.73
CA ASN A 63 18.25 24.36 -4.70
C ASN A 63 17.22 24.26 -3.55
N THR A 64 15.99 24.72 -3.81
CA THR A 64 14.88 24.81 -2.86
C THR A 64 13.58 24.51 -3.57
N LEU A 65 12.54 24.18 -2.81
CA LEU A 65 11.20 23.94 -3.32
C LEU A 65 10.26 25.08 -2.91
N PRO A 66 9.29 25.45 -3.74
CA PRO A 66 8.24 26.39 -3.36
C PRO A 66 7.34 25.77 -2.28
N LEU A 67 6.52 26.60 -1.64
CA LEU A 67 5.52 26.13 -0.67
C LEU A 67 4.45 25.28 -1.36
N ILE A 68 4.44 23.97 -1.10
CA ILE A 68 3.46 23.03 -1.66
C ILE A 68 2.26 22.95 -0.70
N ASN A 69 1.28 23.83 -0.89
CA ASN A 69 0.02 23.87 -0.15
C ASN A 69 -1.20 23.59 -1.06
N ASP A 70 -2.40 23.65 -0.49
CA ASP A 70 -3.65 23.44 -1.24
C ASP A 70 -3.82 24.46 -2.38
N GLU A 71 -3.45 25.72 -2.15
CA GLU A 71 -3.54 26.80 -3.14
C GLU A 71 -2.62 26.57 -4.34
N PHE A 72 -1.39 26.12 -4.11
CA PHE A 72 -0.44 25.72 -5.15
C PHE A 72 -1.00 24.61 -6.02
N ILE A 73 -1.43 23.50 -5.42
CA ILE A 73 -1.93 22.32 -6.15
C ILE A 73 -3.23 22.66 -6.91
N ASN A 74 -4.15 23.40 -6.29
CA ASN A 74 -5.40 23.83 -6.94
C ASN A 74 -5.11 24.76 -8.14
N SER A 75 -4.14 25.67 -8.00
CA SER A 75 -3.69 26.53 -9.09
C SER A 75 -3.08 25.72 -10.23
N CYS A 76 -2.22 24.75 -9.94
CA CYS A 76 -1.68 23.83 -10.95
C CYS A 76 -2.76 23.04 -11.70
N MET A 77 -3.90 22.69 -11.07
CA MET A 77 -5.01 22.05 -11.78
C MET A 77 -5.76 23.02 -12.70
N LYS A 78 -5.98 24.25 -12.23
CA LYS A 78 -6.78 25.25 -12.94
C LYS A 78 -6.10 25.81 -14.19
N ILE A 79 -4.77 26.04 -14.16
CA ILE A 79 -4.02 26.55 -15.33
C ILE A 79 -4.01 25.57 -16.51
N LEU A 80 -4.18 24.27 -16.24
CA LEU A 80 -4.24 23.22 -17.27
C LEU A 80 -5.61 23.13 -17.94
N CYS A 81 -6.57 23.92 -17.47
CA CYS A 81 -7.92 23.97 -17.98
C CYS A 81 -8.20 25.33 -18.58
N ASN A 82 -9.08 25.37 -19.59
CA ASN A 82 -9.55 26.61 -20.18
C ASN A 82 -10.30 27.45 -19.13
N GLU A 83 -9.80 28.65 -18.88
CA GLU A 83 -10.44 29.60 -17.96
C GLU A 83 -11.74 30.12 -18.60
N LYS A 84 -12.80 30.18 -17.79
CA LYS A 84 -13.98 30.99 -18.10
C LYS A 84 -13.85 32.30 -17.34
N SER A 85 -14.07 33.41 -18.02
CA SER A 85 -14.03 34.79 -17.51
C SER A 85 -15.22 35.11 -16.57
N SER A 86 -15.49 34.23 -15.61
CA SER A 86 -16.60 34.39 -14.67
C SER A 86 -16.12 34.13 -13.24
N GLY A 87 -16.18 35.17 -12.39
CA GLY A 87 -15.88 35.04 -10.96
C GLY A 87 -15.25 36.29 -10.36
N ARG A 88 -15.10 36.29 -9.03
CA ARG A 88 -14.37 37.32 -8.30
C ARG A 88 -12.87 37.21 -8.62
N PRO A 89 -12.14 38.33 -8.82
CA PRO A 89 -10.71 38.28 -9.03
C PRO A 89 -9.99 37.61 -7.85
N PRO A 90 -8.94 36.80 -8.11
CA PRO A 90 -8.16 36.18 -7.06
C PRO A 90 -7.41 37.24 -6.22
N LYS A 91 -7.00 36.85 -5.01
CA LYS A 91 -6.07 37.66 -4.20
C LYS A 91 -4.77 37.90 -4.96
N LYS A 92 -4.07 38.99 -4.64
CA LYS A 92 -2.84 39.40 -5.33
C LYS A 92 -1.78 38.29 -5.33
N GLU A 93 -1.56 37.65 -4.18
CA GLU A 93 -0.57 36.57 -4.02
C GLU A 93 -0.90 35.35 -4.89
N ILE A 94 -2.20 35.00 -4.96
CA ILE A 94 -2.68 33.89 -5.79
C ILE A 94 -2.54 34.23 -7.28
N LYS A 95 -2.75 35.49 -7.63
CA LYS A 95 -2.58 35.98 -9.01
C LYS A 95 -1.11 35.85 -9.44
N GLU A 96 -0.18 36.35 -8.63
CA GLU A 96 1.26 36.25 -8.91
C GLU A 96 1.72 34.78 -9.04
N LEU A 97 1.26 33.91 -8.14
CA LEU A 97 1.51 32.47 -8.23
C LEU A 97 0.98 31.89 -9.56
N LYS A 98 -0.27 32.20 -9.92
CA LYS A 98 -0.87 31.75 -11.17
C LYS A 98 -0.12 32.26 -12.39
N ASP A 99 0.32 33.52 -12.39
CA ASP A 99 1.03 34.13 -13.51
C ASP A 99 2.38 33.41 -13.74
N ASN A 100 3.13 33.14 -12.66
CA ASN A 100 4.37 32.35 -12.73
C ASN A 100 4.12 30.92 -13.24
N LEU A 101 3.14 30.22 -12.66
CA LEU A 101 2.78 28.87 -13.10
C LEU A 101 2.29 28.84 -14.56
N THR A 102 1.57 29.87 -15.00
CA THR A 102 1.06 29.99 -16.37
C THR A 102 2.18 30.27 -17.37
N ALA A 103 3.16 31.10 -16.99
CA ALA A 103 4.35 31.33 -17.80
C ALA A 103 5.10 30.01 -18.02
N PHE A 104 5.41 29.28 -16.95
CA PHE A 104 6.07 27.98 -17.04
C PHE A 104 5.25 26.94 -17.81
N TYR A 105 3.92 26.93 -17.61
CA TYR A 105 3.02 26.06 -18.37
C TYR A 105 3.18 26.31 -19.88
N LYS A 106 3.09 27.56 -20.32
CA LYS A 106 3.17 27.92 -21.75
C LYS A 106 4.55 27.61 -22.35
N THR A 107 5.63 27.88 -21.63
CA THR A 107 7.01 27.74 -22.15
C THR A 107 7.51 26.29 -22.10
N ASP A 108 7.30 25.59 -20.99
CA ASP A 108 8.02 24.35 -20.68
C ASP A 108 7.17 23.09 -20.68
N PHE A 109 5.85 23.22 -20.51
CA PHE A 109 4.97 22.05 -20.37
C PHE A 109 3.97 21.89 -21.53
N GLN A 110 3.31 22.96 -21.95
CA GLN A 110 2.34 22.95 -23.04
C GLN A 110 2.90 22.37 -24.34
N PRO A 111 4.16 22.65 -24.76
CA PRO A 111 4.73 22.03 -25.95
C PRO A 111 4.94 20.51 -25.85
N LEU A 112 4.93 19.95 -24.63
CA LEU A 112 5.15 18.53 -24.38
C LEU A 112 3.85 17.72 -24.34
N ILE A 113 2.69 18.36 -24.37
CA ILE A 113 1.40 17.68 -24.24
C ILE A 113 0.56 17.87 -25.51
N GLN A 114 -0.30 16.89 -25.77
CA GLN A 114 -1.37 17.08 -26.74
C GLN A 114 -2.39 18.05 -26.17
N ASN A 115 -2.79 19.04 -26.97
CA ASN A 115 -3.75 20.03 -26.55
C ASN A 115 -5.14 19.37 -26.37
N GLU A 116 -5.46 19.04 -25.12
CA GLU A 116 -6.80 18.58 -24.75
C GLU A 116 -7.62 19.81 -24.34
N ASN A 117 -8.80 20.01 -24.95
CA ASN A 117 -9.75 21.04 -24.54
C ASN A 117 -10.38 20.63 -23.18
N LEU A 118 -9.63 20.82 -22.10
CA LEU A 118 -10.05 20.54 -20.73
C LEU A 118 -10.68 21.77 -20.10
N ASP A 119 -11.73 21.55 -19.31
CA ASP A 119 -12.38 22.56 -18.49
C ASP A 119 -12.82 21.95 -17.17
N TYR A 120 -13.07 22.80 -16.17
CA TYR A 120 -13.55 22.38 -14.85
C TYR A 120 -14.96 22.89 -14.53
N THR A 121 -15.80 23.10 -15.55
CA THR A 121 -17.18 23.59 -15.35
C THR A 121 -17.93 22.67 -14.39
N HIS A 122 -18.49 23.24 -13.31
CA HIS A 122 -19.22 22.51 -12.26
C HIS A 122 -18.38 21.54 -11.42
N MET A 123 -17.04 21.62 -11.48
CA MET A 123 -16.13 20.69 -10.79
C MET A 123 -15.24 21.35 -9.73
N ASN A 124 -15.48 22.62 -9.35
CA ASN A 124 -14.65 23.33 -8.35
C ASN A 124 -14.51 22.53 -7.04
N THR A 125 -15.63 22.13 -6.43
CA THR A 125 -15.63 21.32 -5.19
C THR A 125 -14.94 19.96 -5.39
N ILE A 126 -15.06 19.36 -6.57
CA ILE A 126 -14.36 18.11 -6.91
C ILE A 126 -12.86 18.35 -6.96
N LEU A 127 -12.41 19.45 -7.58
CA LEU A 127 -10.99 19.82 -7.62
C LEU A 127 -10.45 20.08 -6.22
N ASP A 128 -11.21 20.70 -5.32
CA ASP A 128 -10.78 20.92 -3.95
C ASP A 128 -10.55 19.59 -3.20
N TYR A 129 -11.43 18.60 -3.39
CA TYR A 129 -11.19 17.26 -2.85
C TYR A 129 -9.98 16.57 -3.48
N LEU A 130 -9.75 16.77 -4.79
CA LEU A 130 -8.59 16.21 -5.49
C LEU A 130 -7.28 16.89 -5.06
N THR A 131 -7.30 18.18 -4.73
CA THR A 131 -6.17 18.92 -4.13
C THR A 131 -5.72 18.21 -2.86
N ILE A 132 -6.66 17.98 -1.93
CA ILE A 132 -6.38 17.30 -0.66
C ILE A 132 -5.82 15.90 -0.90
N ASP A 133 -6.34 15.17 -1.89
CA ASP A 133 -5.86 13.83 -2.25
C ASP A 133 -4.42 13.85 -2.77
N ILE A 134 -4.07 14.82 -3.62
CA ILE A 134 -2.71 14.99 -4.14
C ILE A 134 -1.76 15.37 -3.00
N LEU A 135 -2.14 16.33 -2.15
CA LEU A 135 -1.32 16.74 -1.01
C LEU A 135 -1.05 15.57 -0.07
N THR A 136 -2.11 14.85 0.31
CA THR A 136 -2.04 13.65 1.16
C THR A 136 -1.17 12.56 0.54
N MET A 137 -1.20 12.40 -0.79
CA MET A 137 -0.37 11.44 -1.50
C MET A 137 1.12 11.79 -1.39
N TYR A 138 1.51 13.06 -1.52
CA TYR A 138 2.88 13.51 -1.31
C TYR A 138 3.30 13.32 0.16
N GLU A 139 2.48 13.75 1.12
CA GLU A 139 2.77 13.56 2.55
C GLU A 139 2.99 12.09 2.90
N ASN A 140 2.10 11.20 2.45
CA ASN A 140 2.22 9.77 2.73
C ASN A 140 3.48 9.18 2.11
N ASN A 141 3.84 9.61 0.89
CA ASN A 141 5.06 9.16 0.24
C ASN A 141 6.29 9.52 1.08
N ILE A 142 6.34 10.73 1.61
CA ILE A 142 7.44 11.19 2.47
C ILE A 142 7.41 10.45 3.81
N LYS A 143 6.30 10.53 4.56
CA LYS A 143 6.15 9.95 5.91
C LYS A 143 6.46 8.45 5.96
N LEU A 144 5.99 7.69 4.97
CA LEU A 144 6.10 6.22 4.98
C LEU A 144 7.43 5.70 4.46
N HIS A 145 8.09 6.44 3.55
CA HIS A 145 9.24 5.90 2.83
C HIS A 145 10.55 6.64 3.09
N TYR A 146 10.57 7.79 3.78
CA TYR A 146 11.78 8.60 3.95
C TYR A 146 13.00 7.80 4.42
N VAL A 147 12.81 6.97 5.45
CA VAL A 147 13.88 6.10 5.99
C VAL A 147 14.41 5.16 4.90
N GLU A 148 13.54 4.57 4.09
CA GLU A 148 13.93 3.69 2.96
C GLU A 148 14.78 4.44 1.91
N TYR A 149 14.53 5.74 1.70
CA TYR A 149 15.32 6.59 0.80
C TYR A 149 16.74 6.78 1.36
N VAL A 150 16.86 7.08 2.66
CA VAL A 150 18.17 7.16 3.34
C VAL A 150 18.90 5.83 3.29
N GLU A 151 18.20 4.73 3.56
CA GLU A 151 18.81 3.40 3.47
C GLU A 151 19.33 3.09 2.07
N ARG A 152 18.55 3.45 1.04
CA ARG A 152 18.90 3.24 -0.37
C ARG A 152 20.12 4.08 -0.75
N TYR A 153 20.16 5.34 -0.34
CA TYR A 153 21.29 6.25 -0.54
C TYR A 153 22.58 5.69 0.06
N VAL A 154 22.59 5.39 1.36
CA VAL A 154 23.77 4.82 2.05
C VAL A 154 24.20 3.50 1.38
N ASN A 155 23.27 2.61 1.04
CA ASN A 155 23.61 1.34 0.40
C ASN A 155 24.27 1.50 -0.98
N VAL A 156 23.92 2.56 -1.72
CA VAL A 156 24.49 2.85 -3.05
C VAL A 156 25.86 3.49 -2.91
N VAL A 157 25.99 4.55 -2.11
CA VAL A 157 27.26 5.26 -1.86
C VAL A 157 28.34 4.29 -1.38
N TRP A 158 28.00 3.42 -0.44
CA TRP A 158 28.93 2.42 0.10
C TRP A 158 29.00 1.12 -0.72
N LYS A 159 28.53 1.14 -1.97
CA LYS A 159 28.63 0.05 -2.96
C LYS A 159 28.22 -1.32 -2.39
N LYS A 160 27.23 -1.38 -1.51
CA LYS A 160 26.81 -2.59 -0.78
C LYS A 160 26.60 -3.78 -1.72
N LYS A 161 25.91 -3.56 -2.85
CA LYS A 161 25.60 -4.60 -3.84
C LYS A 161 26.87 -5.23 -4.42
N PHE A 162 27.87 -4.40 -4.74
CA PHE A 162 29.15 -4.84 -5.27
C PHE A 162 29.95 -5.64 -4.23
N ILE A 163 30.05 -5.15 -2.99
CA ILE A 163 30.75 -5.84 -1.91
C ILE A 163 30.10 -7.20 -1.62
N VAL A 164 28.77 -7.26 -1.52
CA VAL A 164 28.04 -8.52 -1.32
C VAL A 164 28.27 -9.49 -2.47
N SER A 165 28.36 -9.01 -3.72
CA SER A 165 28.69 -9.84 -4.88
C SER A 165 30.08 -10.44 -4.75
N LYS A 166 31.09 -9.64 -4.38
CA LYS A 166 32.46 -10.11 -4.12
C LYS A 166 32.51 -11.16 -3.01
N ILE A 167 31.88 -10.89 -1.86
CA ILE A 167 31.85 -11.84 -0.72
C ILE A 167 31.25 -13.19 -1.16
N ARG A 168 30.18 -13.18 -1.96
CA ARG A 168 29.54 -14.42 -2.43
C ARG A 168 30.44 -15.27 -3.33
N LYS A 169 31.34 -14.64 -4.08
CA LYS A 169 32.31 -15.30 -4.97
C LYS A 169 33.55 -15.82 -4.26
N LEU A 170 33.82 -15.44 -3.01
CA LEU A 170 34.97 -15.94 -2.25
C LEU A 170 34.91 -17.47 -2.07
N ASN A 171 36.08 -18.12 -2.09
CA ASN A 171 36.19 -19.56 -1.82
C ASN A 171 36.26 -19.84 -0.31
N ILE A 172 35.18 -19.53 0.41
CA ILE A 172 35.04 -19.76 1.86
C ILE A 172 33.70 -20.44 2.17
N THR A 173 33.55 -20.95 3.40
CA THR A 173 32.32 -21.62 3.85
C THR A 173 31.10 -20.70 3.76
N GLN A 174 29.90 -21.29 3.59
CA GLN A 174 28.66 -20.52 3.49
C GLN A 174 28.41 -19.71 4.76
N LYS A 175 28.68 -20.30 5.94
CA LYS A 175 28.61 -19.63 7.24
C LYS A 175 29.51 -18.38 7.30
N ALA A 176 30.76 -18.48 6.84
CA ALA A 176 31.68 -17.34 6.81
C ALA A 176 31.21 -16.23 5.84
N LYS A 177 30.63 -16.60 4.68
CA LYS A 177 30.03 -15.61 3.76
C LYS A 177 28.87 -14.86 4.42
N GLU A 178 28.00 -15.57 5.11
CA GLU A 178 26.84 -14.99 5.79
C GLU A 178 27.27 -14.06 6.93
N GLN A 179 28.25 -14.48 7.74
CA GLN A 179 28.82 -13.65 8.80
C GLN A 179 29.43 -12.35 8.24
N ARG A 180 30.22 -12.42 7.16
CA ARG A 180 30.79 -11.22 6.51
C ARG A 180 29.70 -10.29 5.96
N ILE A 181 28.65 -10.83 5.35
CA ILE A 181 27.50 -10.04 4.86
C ILE A 181 26.74 -9.39 6.03
N ASN A 182 26.56 -10.11 7.14
CA ASN A 182 25.90 -9.60 8.33
C ASN A 182 26.71 -8.48 8.97
N ASN A 183 28.03 -8.63 9.09
CA ASN A 183 28.94 -7.59 9.58
C ASN A 183 28.85 -6.32 8.74
N LEU A 184 28.92 -6.43 7.41
CA LEU A 184 28.72 -5.31 6.50
C LEU A 184 27.35 -4.65 6.71
N CYS A 185 26.28 -5.44 6.82
CA CYS A 185 24.94 -4.90 7.03
C CYS A 185 24.81 -4.18 8.39
N ASN A 186 25.47 -4.68 9.42
CA ASN A 186 25.51 -4.06 10.75
C ASN A 186 26.28 -2.74 10.73
N GLN A 187 27.43 -2.67 10.05
CA GLN A 187 28.18 -1.43 9.86
C GLN A 187 27.33 -0.37 9.14
N LEU A 188 26.71 -0.73 8.01
CA LEU A 188 25.83 0.20 7.28
C LEU A 188 24.60 0.61 8.08
N ARG A 189 24.08 -0.25 8.97
CA ARG A 189 22.97 0.09 9.87
C ARG A 189 23.39 1.17 10.88
N LYS A 190 24.60 1.06 11.44
CA LYS A 190 25.15 2.07 12.36
C LYS A 190 25.28 3.43 11.67
N ILE A 191 25.84 3.47 10.46
CA ILE A 191 25.93 4.70 9.65
C ILE A 191 24.56 5.35 9.43
N LYS A 192 23.54 4.55 9.05
CA LYS A 192 22.17 5.06 8.85
C LYS A 192 21.56 5.59 10.14
N THR A 193 21.86 4.95 11.26
CA THR A 193 21.35 5.38 12.58
C THR A 193 21.94 6.73 12.94
N ASP A 194 23.25 6.90 12.74
CA ASP A 194 23.94 8.15 13.05
C ASP A 194 23.48 9.31 12.14
N LEU A 195 23.21 9.03 10.87
CA LEU A 195 22.61 10.00 9.94
C LEU A 195 21.21 10.46 10.35
N LEU A 196 20.43 9.56 10.94
CA LEU A 196 19.06 9.82 11.39
C LEU A 196 18.98 10.20 12.87
N ASN A 197 20.12 10.31 13.56
CA ASN A 197 20.18 10.85 14.90
C ASN A 197 20.25 12.38 14.83
N ILE A 198 19.79 13.09 15.86
CA ILE A 198 19.92 14.56 15.90
C ILE A 198 21.30 14.92 16.43
N GLU A 199 21.70 14.30 17.54
CA GLU A 199 22.98 14.54 18.19
C GLU A 199 24.15 13.98 17.39
N ASN A 200 25.24 14.75 17.33
CA ASN A 200 26.50 14.42 16.66
C ASN A 200 27.62 14.04 17.66
N VAL A 201 27.26 13.66 18.89
CA VAL A 201 28.23 13.43 19.97
C VAL A 201 28.53 11.94 20.13
N ASN A 202 27.51 11.08 20.09
CA ASN A 202 27.62 9.64 20.37
C ASN A 202 27.37 8.79 19.11
N TYR A 203 28.35 8.74 18.21
CA TYR A 203 28.28 7.91 17.00
C TYR A 203 28.29 6.41 17.33
N LYS A 204 27.39 5.64 16.71
CA LYS A 204 27.39 4.17 16.78
C LYS A 204 28.31 3.54 15.74
N SER A 205 28.59 4.26 14.65
CA SER A 205 29.49 3.85 13.57
C SER A 205 30.96 4.10 13.92
N HIS A 206 31.85 3.41 13.20
CA HIS A 206 33.29 3.57 13.37
C HIS A 206 33.75 4.98 12.95
N SER A 207 34.76 5.52 13.65
CA SER A 207 35.36 6.85 13.44
C SER A 207 35.63 7.24 11.98
N ILE A 208 36.04 6.28 11.13
CA ILE A 208 36.29 6.49 9.70
C ILE A 208 35.08 7.06 8.94
N TYR A 209 33.87 6.81 9.43
CA TYR A 209 32.63 7.28 8.79
C TYR A 209 32.19 8.66 9.28
N HIS A 210 32.70 9.16 10.40
CA HIS A 210 32.16 10.35 11.07
C HIS A 210 32.30 11.60 10.21
N LYS A 211 33.45 11.80 9.55
CA LYS A 211 33.67 12.90 8.60
C LYS A 211 32.65 12.88 7.47
N TRP A 212 32.43 11.71 6.86
CA TRP A 212 31.46 11.54 5.78
C TRP A 212 30.02 11.77 6.27
N ILE A 213 29.66 11.25 7.45
CA ILE A 213 28.35 11.42 8.06
C ILE A 213 28.06 12.91 8.28
N ASN A 214 28.97 13.66 8.91
CA ASN A 214 28.80 15.09 9.16
C ASN A 214 28.61 15.88 7.87
N GLN A 215 29.43 15.61 6.85
CA GLN A 215 29.34 16.28 5.55
C GLN A 215 28.02 16.01 4.83
N HIS A 216 27.45 14.80 4.98
CA HIS A 216 26.26 14.39 4.23
C HIS A 216 24.96 14.60 4.99
N LYS A 217 25.00 14.70 6.33
CA LYS A 217 23.84 14.92 7.18
C LYS A 217 23.08 16.18 6.79
N GLN A 218 23.79 17.21 6.34
CA GLN A 218 23.20 18.45 5.86
C GLN A 218 22.30 18.29 4.62
N PHE A 219 22.46 17.22 3.85
CA PHE A 219 21.64 16.94 2.67
C PHE A 219 20.59 15.85 2.93
N ILE A 220 20.71 15.14 4.05
CA ILE A 220 19.84 14.03 4.46
C ILE A 220 18.83 14.48 5.52
N THR A 221 19.02 15.63 6.14
CA THR A 221 18.11 16.21 7.12
C THR A 221 17.85 17.68 6.78
N PRO A 222 16.71 18.25 7.18
CA PRO A 222 16.33 19.62 6.81
C PRO A 222 17.14 20.71 7.53
N ASN A 223 18.17 20.38 8.32
CA ASN A 223 19.02 21.30 9.06
C ASN A 223 18.27 22.34 9.89
N LYS A 224 17.16 21.90 10.50
CA LYS A 224 16.38 22.77 11.38
C LYS A 224 17.17 23.12 12.63
N GLN A 225 16.96 24.34 13.12
CA GLN A 225 17.46 24.77 14.43
C GLN A 225 16.99 23.84 15.56
N SER A 226 15.75 23.36 15.48
CA SER A 226 15.19 22.39 16.42
C SER A 226 14.30 21.37 15.72
N TYR A 227 14.26 20.16 16.30
CA TYR A 227 13.42 19.06 15.83
C TYR A 227 12.34 18.75 16.87
N LYS A 228 11.10 18.51 16.43
CA LYS A 228 10.00 18.21 17.35
C LYS A 228 10.32 16.96 18.20
N LYS A 229 10.18 17.10 19.52
CA LYS A 229 10.51 16.07 20.53
C LYS A 229 11.95 15.54 20.46
N ASN A 230 12.88 16.34 19.94
CA ASN A 230 14.26 15.90 19.70
C ASN A 230 14.32 14.54 18.98
N ASN A 231 13.44 14.33 17.99
CA ASN A 231 13.38 13.09 17.24
C ASN A 231 13.02 13.33 15.76
N ILE A 232 13.93 12.97 14.84
CA ILE A 232 13.73 13.13 13.39
C ILE A 232 12.51 12.37 12.87
N VAL A 233 12.24 11.17 13.37
CA VAL A 233 11.08 10.37 12.93
C VAL A 233 9.79 11.03 13.37
N TYR A 234 9.75 11.59 14.59
CA TYR A 234 8.59 12.33 15.06
C TYR A 234 8.40 13.64 14.28
N ASP A 235 9.48 14.38 14.04
CA ASP A 235 9.45 15.63 13.28
C ASP A 235 9.00 15.42 11.82
N LEU A 236 9.52 14.39 11.15
CA LEU A 236 9.08 13.94 9.81
C LEU A 236 7.57 13.70 9.74
N MET A 237 6.97 13.13 10.80
CA MET A 237 5.53 12.87 10.85
C MET A 237 4.71 14.16 11.01
N CYS A 238 5.28 15.18 11.65
CA CYS A 238 4.64 16.47 11.85
C CYS A 238 4.82 17.43 10.67
N SER A 239 6.00 17.44 10.04
CA SER A 239 6.38 18.40 9.01
C SER A 239 7.09 17.69 7.84
N PRO A 240 6.36 16.89 7.03
CA PRO A 240 6.96 16.03 6.01
C PRO A 240 7.65 16.81 4.88
N PHE A 241 7.08 17.93 4.43
CA PHE A 241 7.59 18.64 3.25
C PHE A 241 8.99 19.24 3.44
N ASP A 242 9.41 19.51 4.67
CA ASP A 242 10.78 19.96 4.99
C ASP A 242 11.83 18.92 4.57
N TYR A 243 11.45 17.64 4.57
CA TYR A 243 12.31 16.52 4.16
C TYR A 243 12.25 16.24 2.64
N PHE A 244 11.36 16.90 1.90
CA PHE A 244 11.12 16.55 0.49
C PHE A 244 12.31 16.89 -0.41
N GLY A 245 12.96 18.04 -0.19
CA GLY A 245 14.19 18.42 -0.90
C GLY A 245 15.33 17.40 -0.68
N CYS A 246 15.48 16.88 0.54
CA CYS A 246 16.46 15.85 0.86
C CYS A 246 16.22 14.55 0.07
N MET A 247 14.95 14.16 -0.15
CA MET A 247 14.61 13.00 -0.99
C MET A 247 15.04 13.19 -2.45
N ILE A 248 14.85 14.41 -3.00
CA ILE A 248 15.28 14.76 -4.35
C ILE A 248 16.80 14.64 -4.44
N PHE A 249 17.54 15.30 -3.54
CA PHE A 249 19.00 15.24 -3.49
C PHE A 249 19.51 13.79 -3.51
N MET A 250 19.07 12.97 -2.56
CA MET A 250 19.53 11.59 -2.42
C MET A 250 19.28 10.77 -3.68
N MET A 251 18.11 10.91 -4.31
CA MET A 251 17.78 10.15 -5.51
C MET A 251 18.49 10.70 -6.75
N LYS A 252 18.74 12.01 -6.86
CA LYS A 252 19.57 12.56 -7.96
C LYS A 252 20.98 11.99 -7.93
N GLN A 253 21.59 11.89 -6.75
CA GLN A 253 22.92 11.27 -6.59
C GLN A 253 22.92 9.78 -6.99
N ILE A 254 21.87 9.04 -6.63
CA ILE A 254 21.74 7.62 -7.02
C ILE A 254 21.53 7.47 -8.54
N GLU A 255 20.80 8.39 -9.17
CA GLU A 255 20.60 8.37 -10.62
C GLU A 255 21.89 8.67 -11.38
N LYS A 256 22.77 9.54 -10.86
CA LYS A 256 24.12 9.80 -11.42
C LYS A 256 25.01 8.55 -11.41
N GLU A 257 24.85 7.67 -10.43
CA GLU A 257 25.53 6.36 -10.34
C GLU A 257 24.90 5.27 -11.24
N GLU A 258 24.02 5.67 -12.16
CA GLU A 258 23.25 4.80 -13.07
C GLU A 258 22.46 3.70 -12.33
N GLN A 259 22.13 3.94 -11.06
CA GLN A 259 21.36 3.01 -10.25
C GLN A 259 19.87 3.33 -10.29
N THR A 260 19.06 2.27 -10.14
CA THR A 260 17.60 2.43 -10.04
C THR A 260 17.19 3.24 -8.81
N ILE A 261 16.39 4.29 -9.04
CA ILE A 261 15.87 5.19 -8.01
C ILE A 261 14.45 4.84 -7.55
N TYR A 262 14.12 5.31 -6.35
CA TYR A 262 12.74 5.35 -5.87
C TYR A 262 12.00 6.54 -6.46
N ASN A 263 10.67 6.44 -6.50
CA ASN A 263 9.85 7.45 -7.16
C ASN A 263 9.58 8.61 -6.21
N VAL A 264 10.43 9.66 -6.25
CA VAL A 264 10.31 10.84 -5.37
C VAL A 264 8.96 11.54 -5.54
N PHE A 265 8.52 11.71 -6.77
CA PHE A 265 7.28 12.37 -7.13
C PHE A 265 6.19 11.35 -7.45
N PRO A 266 5.13 11.23 -6.63
CA PRO A 266 4.01 10.34 -6.95
C PRO A 266 3.34 10.73 -8.28
N MET A 267 2.97 9.73 -9.09
CA MET A 267 2.35 9.96 -10.41
C MET A 267 1.33 8.88 -10.73
N ARG A 268 0.34 9.20 -11.58
CA ARG A 268 -0.60 8.22 -12.14
C ARG A 268 0.03 7.48 -13.33
N SER A 269 0.25 6.18 -13.17
CA SER A 269 0.74 5.31 -14.25
C SER A 269 -0.36 4.78 -15.17
N GLU A 270 -1.61 4.75 -14.67
CA GLU A 270 -2.74 4.15 -15.35
C GLU A 270 -3.80 5.20 -15.69
N VAL A 271 -4.42 5.07 -16.86
CA VAL A 271 -5.41 6.01 -17.39
C VAL A 271 -6.86 5.62 -17.12
N ILE A 272 -7.13 4.44 -16.54
CA ILE A 272 -8.48 4.02 -16.16
C ILE A 272 -9.06 5.02 -15.15
N PRO A 273 -10.25 5.59 -15.39
CA PRO A 273 -10.83 6.60 -14.51
C PRO A 273 -10.95 6.12 -13.05
N LYS A 274 -10.68 7.06 -12.14
CA LYS A 274 -10.61 6.83 -10.69
C LYS A 274 -11.84 7.40 -9.99
N HIS A 275 -11.94 7.11 -8.69
CA HIS A 275 -13.04 7.64 -7.90
C HIS A 275 -12.86 9.14 -7.71
N ILE A 276 -13.95 9.89 -7.78
CA ILE A 276 -14.05 11.28 -7.32
C ILE A 276 -15.08 11.36 -6.20
N ARG A 277 -14.94 12.34 -5.32
CA ARG A 277 -15.93 12.65 -4.28
C ARG A 277 -17.03 13.53 -4.85
N LEU A 278 -18.27 13.17 -4.54
CA LEU A 278 -19.46 13.96 -4.84
C LEU A 278 -20.20 14.21 -3.52
N ASP A 279 -20.41 15.47 -3.21
CA ASP A 279 -21.22 15.97 -2.09
C ASP A 279 -22.46 16.71 -2.62
N THR A 280 -23.29 17.21 -1.71
CA THR A 280 -24.53 17.92 -2.02
C THR A 280 -24.29 19.12 -2.95
N THR A 281 -23.23 19.91 -2.71
CA THR A 281 -22.82 21.02 -3.59
C THR A 281 -22.53 20.54 -5.00
N THR A 282 -21.74 19.47 -5.12
CA THR A 282 -21.37 18.89 -6.40
C THR A 282 -22.59 18.35 -7.14
N LEU A 283 -23.54 17.70 -6.46
CA LEU A 283 -24.77 17.21 -7.08
C LEU A 283 -25.61 18.33 -7.68
N VAL A 284 -25.78 19.43 -6.95
CA VAL A 284 -26.52 20.62 -7.42
C VAL A 284 -25.86 21.21 -8.66
N HIS A 285 -24.53 21.37 -8.65
CA HIS A 285 -23.82 21.91 -9.81
C HIS A 285 -23.81 20.97 -11.00
N LEU A 286 -23.62 19.67 -10.79
CA LEU A 286 -23.38 18.69 -11.86
C LEU A 286 -24.68 18.13 -12.45
N LEU A 287 -25.68 17.82 -11.63
CA LEU A 287 -26.86 17.07 -12.05
C LEU A 287 -28.09 17.94 -12.26
N MET A 288 -28.27 18.97 -11.44
CA MET A 288 -29.47 19.80 -11.48
C MET A 288 -29.56 20.63 -12.76
N THR A 289 -30.74 20.60 -13.38
CA THR A 289 -31.07 21.30 -14.62
C THR A 289 -31.97 22.50 -14.33
N LYS A 290 -32.04 23.46 -15.27
CA LYS A 290 -32.96 24.61 -15.16
C LYS A 290 -34.43 24.20 -14.98
N LYS A 291 -34.83 23.06 -15.56
CA LYS A 291 -36.20 22.49 -15.41
C LYS A 291 -36.53 22.06 -13.97
N GLN A 292 -35.52 21.79 -13.16
CA GLN A 292 -35.65 21.32 -11.78
C GLN A 292 -35.54 22.46 -10.76
N GLY A 293 -35.36 23.69 -11.23
CA GLY A 293 -35.19 24.89 -10.40
C GLY A 293 -33.87 25.62 -10.64
N ASN A 294 -33.72 26.80 -10.02
CA ASN A 294 -32.50 27.58 -10.11
C ASN A 294 -31.45 27.07 -9.11
N LYS A 295 -30.18 26.95 -9.53
CA LYS A 295 -29.10 26.46 -8.66
C LYS A 295 -28.88 27.35 -7.45
N SER A 296 -29.08 28.67 -7.60
CA SER A 296 -28.98 29.66 -6.52
C SER A 296 -29.91 29.35 -5.34
N ASP A 297 -31.09 28.79 -5.62
CA ASP A 297 -32.13 28.56 -4.61
C ASP A 297 -31.72 27.49 -3.60
N PHE A 298 -30.80 26.62 -4.01
CA PHE A 298 -30.22 25.57 -3.17
C PHE A 298 -28.88 25.98 -2.58
N LEU A 299 -28.10 26.84 -3.23
CA LEU A 299 -26.75 27.19 -2.80
C LEU A 299 -26.70 28.40 -1.83
N THR A 300 -27.80 29.14 -1.70
CA THR A 300 -27.87 30.36 -0.87
C THR A 300 -28.71 30.16 0.40
N LYS A 301 -28.60 31.10 1.35
CA LYS A 301 -29.44 31.17 2.57
C LYS A 301 -29.45 29.89 3.43
N GLY A 302 -28.37 29.08 3.37
CA GLY A 302 -28.27 27.81 4.09
C GLY A 302 -29.20 26.69 3.54
N ASN A 303 -29.85 26.92 2.39
CA ASN A 303 -30.79 25.96 1.82
C ASN A 303 -30.13 24.63 1.43
N LEU A 304 -28.84 24.63 1.14
CA LEU A 304 -28.09 23.42 0.79
C LEU A 304 -28.19 22.40 1.92
N LYS A 305 -28.00 22.86 3.16
CA LYS A 305 -28.07 21.99 4.34
C LYS A 305 -29.51 21.66 4.72
N ARG A 306 -30.42 22.64 4.65
CA ARG A 306 -31.84 22.43 4.98
C ARG A 306 -32.55 21.46 4.03
N LYS A 307 -32.14 21.41 2.77
CA LYS A 307 -32.73 20.56 1.73
C LYS A 307 -31.84 19.37 1.35
N GLU A 308 -30.80 19.09 2.15
CA GLU A 308 -29.77 18.12 1.81
C GLU A 308 -30.36 16.72 1.55
N ASP A 309 -31.18 16.22 2.47
CA ASP A 309 -31.87 14.93 2.31
C ASP A 309 -32.73 14.89 1.05
N LYS A 310 -33.53 15.95 0.81
CA LYS A 310 -34.39 16.06 -0.38
C LYS A 310 -33.60 16.04 -1.68
N ILE A 311 -32.44 16.71 -1.74
CA ILE A 311 -31.55 16.71 -2.91
C ILE A 311 -31.04 15.29 -3.16
N TRP A 312 -30.57 14.60 -2.12
CA TRP A 312 -30.06 13.25 -2.25
C TRP A 312 -31.15 12.24 -2.59
N GLU A 313 -32.33 12.33 -1.98
CA GLU A 313 -33.52 11.55 -2.32
C GLU A 313 -33.95 11.78 -3.77
N PHE A 314 -33.79 12.99 -4.31
CA PHE A 314 -34.15 13.26 -5.70
C PHE A 314 -33.25 12.51 -6.69
N PHE A 315 -31.92 12.50 -6.46
CA PHE A 315 -30.97 11.86 -7.37
C PHE A 315 -30.63 10.41 -7.03
N PHE A 316 -30.85 9.96 -5.79
CA PHE A 316 -30.44 8.67 -5.29
C PHE A 316 -31.58 7.93 -4.58
N ARG A 317 -31.46 6.61 -4.61
CA ARG A 317 -32.34 5.64 -3.94
C ARG A 317 -31.94 5.49 -2.46
N THR A 318 -32.06 6.58 -1.71
CA THR A 318 -31.65 6.67 -0.30
C THR A 318 -32.49 5.77 0.60
N GLU A 319 -33.69 5.35 0.17
CA GLU A 319 -34.56 4.41 0.89
C GLU A 319 -33.96 3.00 1.08
N ARG A 320 -32.87 2.69 0.36
CA ARG A 320 -32.27 1.37 0.38
C ARG A 320 -31.51 1.12 1.69
N LYS A 321 -31.60 -0.13 2.20
CA LYS A 321 -30.89 -0.64 3.40
C LYS A 321 -29.38 -0.34 3.46
N MET A 322 -28.72 -0.04 2.34
CA MET A 322 -27.31 0.31 2.34
C MET A 322 -27.02 1.73 2.86
N PHE A 323 -27.98 2.65 2.80
CA PHE A 323 -27.88 4.00 3.38
C PHE A 323 -28.16 4.01 4.88
N HIS A 324 -28.88 3.01 5.39
CA HIS A 324 -29.25 2.91 6.80
C HIS A 324 -28.43 1.84 7.56
N LYS A 325 -27.82 2.22 8.68
CA LYS A 325 -27.16 1.32 9.63
C LYS A 325 -27.50 1.71 11.07
N LYS A 326 -27.54 0.73 11.98
CA LYS A 326 -27.93 0.93 13.39
C LYS A 326 -27.27 2.17 14.03
N TYR A 327 -25.93 2.25 13.94
CA TYR A 327 -25.12 3.31 14.55
C TYR A 327 -24.67 4.41 13.60
N TYR A 328 -25.02 4.33 12.31
CA TYR A 328 -24.51 5.27 11.30
C TYR A 328 -25.61 5.81 10.42
N GLU A 329 -25.43 7.05 10.00
CA GLU A 329 -26.30 7.79 9.09
C GLU A 329 -25.54 8.17 7.83
N PHE A 330 -26.27 8.32 6.72
CA PHE A 330 -25.65 8.74 5.47
C PHE A 330 -25.13 10.17 5.60
N HIS A 331 -23.84 10.36 5.28
CA HIS A 331 -23.16 11.64 5.42
C HIS A 331 -23.23 12.48 4.14
N HIS A 332 -24.26 12.25 3.30
CA HIS A 332 -24.52 13.05 2.09
C HIS A 332 -23.30 13.22 1.18
N MET A 333 -22.51 12.14 1.10
CA MET A 333 -21.27 12.10 0.33
C MET A 333 -21.02 10.71 -0.23
N ILE A 334 -20.61 10.64 -1.49
CA ILE A 334 -20.20 9.40 -2.15
C ILE A 334 -18.86 9.56 -2.85
N GLU A 335 -18.14 8.45 -2.99
CA GLU A 335 -17.00 8.34 -3.90
C GLU A 335 -17.36 7.41 -5.07
N THR A 336 -17.13 7.84 -6.31
CA THR A 336 -17.54 7.05 -7.49
C THR A 336 -16.57 7.15 -8.65
N ASP A 337 -16.31 6.03 -9.33
CA ASP A 337 -15.62 5.98 -10.62
C ASP A 337 -16.59 5.84 -11.81
N GLY A 338 -17.90 6.04 -11.58
CA GLY A 338 -18.94 5.95 -12.60
C GLY A 338 -19.50 4.54 -12.76
N VAL A 339 -18.92 3.54 -12.09
CA VAL A 339 -19.42 2.17 -12.07
C VAL A 339 -19.63 1.68 -10.64
N SER A 340 -18.62 1.86 -9.82
CA SER A 340 -18.66 1.61 -8.39
C SER A 340 -18.92 2.91 -7.62
N CYS A 341 -19.62 2.77 -6.50
CA CYS A 341 -19.98 3.87 -5.63
C CYS A 341 -19.72 3.42 -4.18
N SER A 342 -18.99 4.22 -3.42
CA SER A 342 -18.81 4.06 -1.98
C SER A 342 -19.64 5.14 -1.28
N LEU A 343 -20.60 4.71 -0.48
CA LEU A 343 -21.40 5.58 0.38
C LEU A 343 -20.61 5.88 1.65
N LEU A 344 -20.50 7.14 2.03
CA LEU A 344 -19.91 7.54 3.30
C LEU A 344 -21.01 7.67 4.36
N LEU A 345 -20.88 6.92 5.45
CA LEU A 345 -21.74 7.04 6.61
C LEU A 345 -20.95 7.61 7.80
N LEU A 346 -21.59 8.46 8.61
CA LEU A 346 -21.05 9.03 9.83
C LEU A 346 -21.80 8.47 11.05
N ARG A 347 -21.10 8.25 12.15
CA ARG A 347 -21.69 7.77 13.40
C ARG A 347 -22.69 8.79 13.95
N LYS A 348 -23.89 8.34 14.34
CA LYS A 348 -25.02 9.23 14.67
C LYS A 348 -24.73 10.26 15.76
N ASP A 349 -23.99 9.85 16.79
CA ASP A 349 -23.59 10.69 17.92
C ASP A 349 -22.59 11.80 17.56
N LEU A 350 -21.98 11.73 16.38
CA LEU A 350 -20.98 12.68 15.87
C LEU A 350 -21.54 13.66 14.83
N ILE A 351 -22.81 13.53 14.45
CA ILE A 351 -23.45 14.44 13.51
C ILE A 351 -23.47 15.85 14.10
N GLY A 352 -23.03 16.83 13.30
CA GLY A 352 -22.96 18.24 13.72
C GLY A 352 -21.84 18.57 14.72
N LYS A 353 -21.07 17.57 15.17
CA LYS A 353 -19.96 17.77 16.11
C LYS A 353 -18.63 17.89 15.39
N LYS A 354 -17.71 18.67 15.96
CA LYS A 354 -16.31 18.67 15.54
C LYS A 354 -15.71 17.30 15.81
N LEU A 355 -15.34 16.59 14.76
CA LEU A 355 -14.73 15.27 14.90
C LEU A 355 -13.38 15.42 15.62
N PRO A 356 -13.12 14.61 16.66
CA PRO A 356 -11.81 14.64 17.29
C PRO A 356 -10.78 14.18 16.26
N MET A 357 -9.59 14.78 16.31
CA MET A 357 -8.47 14.33 15.49
C MET A 357 -8.23 12.85 15.82
N MET A 358 -8.54 11.95 14.89
CA MET A 358 -8.04 10.59 15.01
C MET A 358 -6.52 10.71 14.99
N LYS A 359 -5.87 10.42 16.11
CA LYS A 359 -4.46 10.06 16.08
C LYS A 359 -4.40 8.90 15.09
N LYS A 360 -3.83 9.11 13.90
CA LYS A 360 -3.39 8.03 13.01
C LYS A 360 -2.26 7.32 13.76
N GLY A 361 -2.61 6.59 14.81
CA GLY A 361 -1.69 5.73 15.50
C GLY A 361 -1.16 4.75 14.47
N LEU A 362 0.16 4.60 14.39
CA LEU A 362 0.68 3.35 13.89
C LEU A 362 -0.02 2.27 14.72
N SER A 363 -0.81 1.39 14.09
CA SER A 363 -1.24 0.19 14.81
C SER A 363 0.05 -0.55 15.13
N THR A 364 0.55 -0.41 16.35
CA THR A 364 1.66 -1.19 16.83
C THR A 364 1.16 -2.63 16.81
N GLU A 365 1.81 -3.46 16.01
CA GLU A 365 1.61 -4.88 16.14
C GLU A 365 2.17 -5.24 17.51
N THR A 366 1.34 -5.79 18.39
CA THR A 366 1.76 -6.19 19.73
C THR A 366 2.18 -7.65 19.69
N TYR A 367 3.38 -7.96 20.16
CA TYR A 367 3.81 -9.34 20.35
C TYR A 367 3.17 -9.91 21.61
N ILE A 368 2.83 -11.20 21.60
CA ILE A 368 2.21 -11.87 22.74
C ILE A 368 3.14 -11.82 23.97
N ASP A 369 4.45 -11.99 23.74
CA ASP A 369 5.49 -11.99 24.78
C ASP A 369 5.73 -10.58 25.40
N GLU A 370 5.18 -9.52 24.80
CA GLU A 370 5.31 -8.13 25.27
C GLU A 370 4.12 -7.66 26.13
N LEU A 371 3.16 -8.55 26.42
CA LEU A 371 2.01 -8.19 27.26
C LEU A 371 2.37 -8.24 28.73
N ASN A 372 1.93 -7.21 29.46
CA ASN A 372 2.07 -7.14 30.92
C ASN A 372 0.93 -7.87 31.66
N ASP A 373 -0.20 -8.11 31.01
CA ASP A 373 -1.37 -8.75 31.60
C ASP A 373 -2.03 -9.72 30.60
N TYR A 374 -2.20 -10.97 31.04
CA TYR A 374 -2.79 -12.08 30.28
C TYR A 374 -4.16 -12.51 30.81
N SER A 375 -4.70 -11.87 31.86
CA SER A 375 -5.96 -12.24 32.53
C SER A 375 -7.13 -12.41 31.54
N SER A 376 -7.22 -11.49 30.57
CA SER A 376 -8.26 -11.51 29.53
C SER A 376 -8.12 -12.65 28.50
N LEU A 377 -7.00 -13.38 28.51
CA LEU A 377 -6.64 -14.41 27.53
C LEU A 377 -6.63 -15.84 28.11
N GLN A 378 -6.43 -16.01 29.41
CA GLN A 378 -6.24 -17.33 30.06
C GLN A 378 -7.39 -18.31 29.81
N ASN A 379 -8.63 -17.82 29.75
CA ASN A 379 -9.83 -18.65 29.54
C ASN A 379 -10.21 -18.81 28.05
N LYS A 380 -9.38 -18.33 27.13
CA LYS A 380 -9.68 -18.36 25.69
C LYS A 380 -8.96 -19.51 25.01
N LYS A 381 -9.61 -20.11 24.02
CA LYS A 381 -8.98 -21.02 23.08
C LYS A 381 -7.93 -20.26 22.26
N ILE A 382 -6.69 -20.75 22.29
CA ILE A 382 -5.59 -20.18 21.52
C ILE A 382 -5.61 -20.81 20.13
N VAL A 383 -5.64 -19.98 19.09
CA VAL A 383 -5.47 -20.42 17.70
C VAL A 383 -4.19 -19.81 17.14
N ALA A 384 -3.22 -20.67 16.84
CA ALA A 384 -1.92 -20.30 16.31
C ALA A 384 -1.89 -20.39 14.80
N ILE A 385 -1.47 -19.32 14.13
CA ILE A 385 -1.46 -19.19 12.67
C ILE A 385 -0.04 -19.07 12.16
N ASP A 386 0.36 -19.99 11.28
CA ASP A 386 1.57 -19.88 10.46
C ASP A 386 1.21 -19.26 9.09
N PRO A 387 1.54 -17.97 8.86
CA PRO A 387 1.30 -17.32 7.58
C PRO A 387 2.29 -17.78 6.51
N GLY A 388 1.79 -18.09 5.30
CA GLY A 388 2.63 -18.56 4.20
C GLY A 388 2.35 -17.89 2.83
N LYS A 389 3.05 -18.38 1.79
CA LYS A 389 2.84 -17.97 0.38
C LYS A 389 1.85 -18.86 -0.36
N CYS A 390 1.80 -20.14 0.01
CA CYS A 390 0.91 -21.12 -0.60
C CYS A 390 -0.36 -21.22 0.23
N ASP A 391 -0.20 -21.48 1.52
CA ASP A 391 -1.26 -21.35 2.51
C ASP A 391 -1.14 -20.00 3.17
N LEU A 392 -2.15 -19.15 2.99
CA LEU A 392 -2.16 -17.79 3.53
C LEU A 392 -2.42 -17.81 5.05
N ILE A 393 -3.18 -18.81 5.48
CA ILE A 393 -3.47 -19.16 6.85
C ILE A 393 -3.40 -20.67 6.89
N TYR A 394 -2.50 -21.19 7.71
CA TYR A 394 -2.61 -22.52 8.28
C TYR A 394 -2.66 -22.35 9.78
N CYS A 395 -3.60 -22.97 10.47
CA CYS A 395 -3.72 -22.80 11.91
C CYS A 395 -4.14 -24.05 12.65
N VAL A 396 -3.74 -24.09 13.93
CA VAL A 396 -4.01 -25.16 14.88
C VAL A 396 -4.48 -24.56 16.21
N ASP A 397 -5.32 -25.28 16.94
CA ASP A 397 -5.80 -24.87 18.28
C ASP A 397 -5.19 -25.67 19.45
N ASN A 398 -4.33 -26.64 19.16
CA ASN A 398 -3.60 -27.42 20.15
C ASN A 398 -2.29 -27.94 19.58
N SER A 399 -1.46 -28.55 20.42
CA SER A 399 -0.20 -29.19 20.08
C SER A 399 -0.25 -30.71 19.96
N ASN A 400 -1.38 -31.32 20.31
CA ASN A 400 -1.60 -32.76 20.21
C ASN A 400 -2.14 -33.16 18.82
N LYS A 401 -2.26 -34.47 18.57
CA LYS A 401 -2.76 -35.01 17.29
C LYS A 401 -4.25 -34.72 17.04
N GLU A 402 -5.00 -34.40 18.08
CA GLU A 402 -6.43 -34.09 18.04
C GLU A 402 -6.70 -32.61 17.75
N ALA A 403 -5.65 -31.81 17.57
CA ALA A 403 -5.78 -30.39 17.26
C ALA A 403 -6.64 -30.18 16.00
N ASN A 404 -7.62 -29.29 16.12
CA ASN A 404 -8.38 -28.83 14.97
C ASN A 404 -7.47 -28.02 14.08
N THR A 405 -7.57 -28.24 12.78
CA THR A 405 -6.79 -27.50 11.78
C THR A 405 -7.68 -26.76 10.81
N PHE A 406 -7.21 -25.61 10.35
CA PHE A 406 -7.87 -24.87 9.29
C PHE A 406 -6.85 -24.30 8.31
N ARG A 407 -7.21 -24.34 7.04
CA ARG A 407 -6.36 -23.88 5.95
C ARG A 407 -7.13 -22.99 4.98
N TYR A 408 -6.56 -21.82 4.71
CA TYR A 408 -7.00 -20.93 3.65
C TYR A 408 -5.85 -20.70 2.66
N SER A 409 -5.97 -21.29 1.47
CA SER A 409 -4.89 -21.29 0.48
C SER A 409 -4.98 -20.13 -0.51
N GLN A 410 -3.83 -19.76 -1.05
CA GLN A 410 -3.71 -18.77 -2.11
C GLN A 410 -4.45 -19.22 -3.39
N ASP A 411 -4.53 -20.53 -3.64
CA ASP A 411 -5.23 -21.09 -4.80
C ASP A 411 -6.75 -21.03 -4.63
N GLN A 412 -7.26 -21.35 -3.42
CA GLN A 412 -8.66 -21.12 -3.06
C GLN A 412 -9.02 -19.65 -3.26
N ARG A 413 -8.24 -18.74 -2.67
CA ARG A 413 -8.43 -17.30 -2.83
C ARG A 413 -8.44 -16.88 -4.30
N ARG A 414 -7.53 -17.41 -5.13
CA ARG A 414 -7.45 -17.09 -6.56
C ARG A 414 -8.71 -17.54 -7.31
N LYS A 415 -9.25 -18.72 -6.99
CA LYS A 415 -10.50 -19.25 -7.56
C LYS A 415 -11.69 -18.40 -7.14
N GLU A 416 -11.85 -18.17 -5.84
CA GLU A 416 -12.97 -17.39 -5.27
C GLU A 416 -12.98 -15.93 -5.74
N THR A 417 -11.80 -15.30 -5.86
CA THR A 417 -11.68 -13.91 -6.37
C THR A 417 -11.81 -13.78 -7.88
N LYS A 418 -11.82 -14.90 -8.62
CA LYS A 418 -11.81 -14.95 -10.08
C LYS A 418 -10.64 -14.19 -10.73
N LYS A 419 -9.52 -14.03 -10.01
CA LYS A 419 -8.37 -13.22 -10.46
C LYS A 419 -7.86 -13.64 -11.84
N LYS A 420 -7.63 -14.94 -12.06
CA LYS A 420 -7.17 -15.48 -13.35
C LYS A 420 -8.16 -15.20 -14.48
N LYS A 421 -9.47 -15.36 -14.23
CA LYS A 421 -10.52 -15.08 -15.23
C LYS A 421 -10.48 -13.60 -15.64
N TYR A 422 -10.39 -12.68 -14.68
CA TYR A 422 -10.34 -11.25 -14.97
C TYR A 422 -9.06 -10.83 -15.68
N SER A 423 -7.91 -11.41 -15.31
CA SER A 423 -6.66 -11.16 -16.05
C SER A 423 -6.73 -11.65 -17.49
N LYS A 424 -7.34 -12.82 -17.76
CA LYS A 424 -7.55 -13.31 -19.13
C LYS A 424 -8.44 -12.36 -19.94
N ILE A 425 -9.57 -11.92 -19.38
CA ILE A 425 -10.46 -10.96 -20.04
C ILE A 425 -9.73 -9.65 -20.37
N GLN A 426 -8.93 -9.12 -19.45
CA GLN A 426 -8.14 -7.91 -19.70
C GLN A 426 -7.09 -8.12 -20.80
N LEU A 427 -6.43 -9.28 -20.82
CA LEU A 427 -5.43 -9.58 -21.84
C LEU A 427 -6.06 -9.70 -23.24
N GLU A 428 -7.23 -10.34 -23.35
CA GLU A 428 -7.98 -10.42 -24.60
C GLU A 428 -8.42 -9.04 -25.09
N LEU A 429 -8.95 -8.19 -24.21
CA LEU A 429 -9.31 -6.81 -24.56
C LEU A 429 -8.10 -6.02 -25.06
N LYS A 430 -6.92 -6.23 -24.48
CA LYS A 430 -5.69 -5.52 -24.87
C LYS A 430 -5.11 -5.96 -26.23
N LYS A 431 -5.67 -7.00 -26.87
CA LYS A 431 -5.33 -7.37 -28.26
C LYS A 431 -5.96 -6.42 -29.29
N GLU A 432 -6.92 -5.58 -28.87
CA GLU A 432 -7.46 -4.51 -29.71
C GLU A 432 -6.33 -3.64 -30.26
N LYS A 433 -6.40 -3.35 -31.57
CA LYS A 433 -5.40 -2.56 -32.27
C LYS A 433 -5.89 -1.12 -32.44
N ILE A 434 -5.02 -0.17 -32.12
CA ILE A 434 -5.19 1.25 -32.35
C ILE A 434 -3.97 1.72 -33.16
N HIS A 435 -4.22 2.28 -34.34
CA HIS A 435 -3.17 2.66 -35.31
C HIS A 435 -2.18 1.51 -35.59
N GLY A 436 -2.70 0.32 -35.88
CA GLY A 436 -1.90 -0.86 -36.25
C GLY A 436 -1.21 -1.61 -35.11
N LYS A 437 -1.09 -1.01 -33.91
CA LYS A 437 -0.47 -1.63 -32.73
C LYS A 437 -1.51 -2.01 -31.67
N THR A 438 -1.26 -3.11 -30.98
CA THR A 438 -2.04 -3.54 -29.82
C THR A 438 -1.82 -2.61 -28.63
N ILE A 439 -2.74 -2.62 -27.66
CA ILE A 439 -2.59 -1.86 -26.41
C ILE A 439 -1.31 -2.27 -25.66
N ILE A 440 -0.93 -3.55 -25.71
CA ILE A 440 0.27 -4.07 -25.03
C ILE A 440 1.55 -3.49 -25.65
N GLU A 441 1.59 -3.36 -26.97
CA GLU A 441 2.73 -2.77 -27.67
C GLU A 441 2.89 -1.29 -27.30
N TRP A 442 1.79 -0.52 -27.30
CA TRP A 442 1.80 0.86 -26.85
C TRP A 442 2.28 1.03 -25.40
N GLU A 443 1.81 0.18 -24.47
CA GLU A 443 2.27 0.20 -23.08
C GLU A 443 3.75 -0.18 -22.96
N THR A 444 4.22 -1.09 -23.82
CA THR A 444 5.61 -1.56 -23.83
C THR A 444 6.54 -0.45 -24.31
N GLU A 445 6.16 0.33 -25.32
CA GLU A 445 6.94 1.51 -25.75
C GLU A 445 7.14 2.51 -24.62
N LEU A 446 6.05 2.87 -23.93
CA LEU A 446 6.13 3.78 -22.78
C LEU A 446 7.01 3.21 -21.66
N SER A 447 7.01 1.89 -21.45
CA SER A 447 7.78 1.24 -20.40
C SER A 447 9.30 1.33 -20.57
N LYS A 448 9.77 1.62 -21.80
CA LYS A 448 11.19 1.87 -22.09
C LYS A 448 11.67 3.20 -21.51
N LEU A 449 10.76 4.15 -21.30
CA LEU A 449 11.06 5.46 -20.73
C LEU A 449 10.93 5.45 -19.20
N ASN A 450 11.80 6.22 -18.53
CA ASN A 450 11.85 6.23 -17.07
C ASN A 450 11.02 7.37 -16.46
N ARG A 451 9.77 7.05 -16.12
CA ARG A 451 8.88 7.98 -15.39
C ARG A 451 9.48 8.53 -14.09
N LYS A 452 10.37 7.78 -13.43
CA LYS A 452 10.93 8.17 -12.12
C LYS A 452 12.08 9.15 -12.23
N SER A 453 12.65 9.32 -13.43
CA SER A 453 13.86 10.10 -13.65
C SER A 453 13.73 11.51 -13.09
N LEU A 454 14.81 11.98 -12.47
CA LEU A 454 14.99 13.33 -11.96
C LEU A 454 15.93 14.14 -12.88
N ASN A 455 16.26 13.60 -14.06
CA ASN A 455 16.83 14.37 -15.15
C ASN A 455 15.69 15.01 -15.95
N ILE A 456 15.72 16.33 -16.07
CA ILE A 456 14.65 17.11 -16.72
C ILE A 456 14.46 16.68 -18.18
N THR A 457 15.53 16.54 -18.96
CA THR A 457 15.45 16.13 -20.37
C THR A 457 14.78 14.76 -20.55
N LYS A 458 15.27 13.75 -19.82
CA LYS A 458 14.67 12.39 -19.83
C LYS A 458 13.21 12.40 -19.38
N PHE A 459 12.85 13.32 -18.47
CA PHE A 459 11.47 13.44 -18.02
C PHE A 459 10.58 14.18 -19.03
N LYS A 460 11.07 15.21 -19.73
CA LYS A 460 10.36 15.88 -20.83
C LYS A 460 10.06 14.88 -21.95
N GLU A 461 11.02 14.04 -22.34
CA GLU A 461 10.81 12.92 -23.29
C GLU A 461 9.71 11.96 -22.83
N TYR A 462 9.71 11.60 -21.54
CA TYR A 462 8.65 10.77 -20.96
C TYR A 462 7.28 11.46 -21.03
N ILE A 463 7.18 12.75 -20.72
CA ILE A 463 5.91 13.50 -20.78
C ILE A 463 5.36 13.49 -22.19
N GLN A 464 6.20 13.79 -23.19
CA GLN A 464 5.81 13.84 -24.60
C GLN A 464 5.22 12.50 -25.05
N LYS A 465 5.98 11.41 -24.83
CA LYS A 465 5.50 10.08 -25.22
C LYS A 465 4.29 9.63 -24.40
N LYS A 466 4.22 10.00 -23.13
CA LYS A 466 3.07 9.68 -22.26
C LYS A 466 1.81 10.39 -22.73
N SER A 467 1.92 11.66 -23.12
CA SER A 467 0.78 12.44 -23.60
C SER A 467 0.24 11.89 -24.91
N GLU A 468 1.14 11.60 -25.86
CA GLU A 468 0.81 10.96 -27.15
C GLU A 468 0.04 9.65 -26.94
N ILE A 469 0.60 8.74 -26.13
CA ILE A 469 0.00 7.44 -25.86
C ILE A 469 -1.33 7.58 -25.10
N ASN A 470 -1.42 8.49 -24.13
CA ASN A 470 -2.65 8.69 -23.38
C ASN A 470 -3.80 9.16 -24.28
N GLY A 471 -3.55 10.08 -25.22
CA GLY A 471 -4.55 10.57 -26.17
C GLY A 471 -5.23 9.42 -26.92
N MET A 472 -4.45 8.41 -27.31
CA MET A 472 -4.96 7.18 -27.96
C MET A 472 -5.65 6.22 -26.98
N LEU A 473 -5.06 6.02 -25.79
CA LEU A 473 -5.50 4.97 -24.85
C LEU A 473 -6.68 5.36 -23.95
N PHE A 474 -7.04 6.65 -23.84
CA PHE A 474 -8.14 7.09 -22.99
C PHE A 474 -9.47 6.43 -23.37
N SER A 475 -9.85 6.49 -24.65
CA SER A 475 -11.10 5.90 -25.16
C SER A 475 -11.20 4.40 -24.84
N PHE A 476 -10.08 3.68 -24.99
CA PHE A 476 -10.00 2.26 -24.65
C PHE A 476 -10.25 2.02 -23.16
N TYR A 477 -9.56 2.73 -22.28
CA TYR A 477 -9.62 2.50 -20.84
C TYR A 477 -10.84 3.12 -20.13
N GLU A 478 -11.57 3.99 -20.82
CA GLU A 478 -12.87 4.49 -20.40
C GLU A 478 -13.98 3.43 -20.48
N LYS A 479 -13.78 2.36 -21.26
CA LYS A 479 -14.76 1.26 -21.39
C LYS A 479 -15.22 0.74 -20.02
N TYR A 480 -16.53 0.58 -19.86
CA TYR A 480 -17.20 0.16 -18.62
C TYR A 480 -16.59 -1.10 -17.99
N ILE A 481 -16.14 -2.05 -18.81
CA ILE A 481 -15.63 -3.36 -18.39
C ILE A 481 -14.46 -3.25 -17.39
N PHE A 482 -13.54 -2.30 -17.55
CA PHE A 482 -12.38 -2.18 -16.67
C PHE A 482 -12.77 -1.86 -15.22
N ARG A 483 -13.66 -0.88 -15.05
CA ARG A 483 -14.19 -0.48 -13.73
C ARG A 483 -15.15 -1.55 -13.17
N LYS A 484 -15.94 -2.22 -14.03
CA LYS A 484 -16.78 -3.37 -13.64
C LYS A 484 -15.94 -4.50 -13.03
N LEU A 485 -14.85 -4.90 -13.67
CA LEU A 485 -13.97 -5.96 -13.18
C LEU A 485 -13.33 -5.61 -11.82
N ARG A 486 -12.98 -4.33 -11.61
CA ARG A 486 -12.48 -3.84 -10.30
C ARG A 486 -13.51 -3.98 -9.20
N LEU A 487 -14.74 -3.55 -9.45
CA LEU A 487 -15.84 -3.68 -8.49
C LEU A 487 -16.11 -5.15 -8.16
N GLN A 488 -16.11 -6.02 -9.17
CA GLN A 488 -16.33 -7.45 -8.95
C GLN A 488 -15.17 -8.11 -8.20
N SER A 489 -13.92 -7.73 -8.49
CA SER A 489 -12.75 -8.19 -7.73
C SER A 489 -12.84 -7.81 -6.25
N TYR A 490 -13.25 -6.58 -5.95
CA TYR A 490 -13.52 -6.13 -4.58
C TYR A 490 -14.62 -6.98 -3.91
N ARG A 491 -15.78 -7.14 -4.56
CA ARG A 491 -16.91 -7.92 -4.03
C ARG A 491 -16.53 -9.37 -3.76
N ASN A 492 -15.84 -10.03 -4.70
CA ASN A 492 -15.42 -11.41 -4.55
C ASN A 492 -14.35 -11.56 -3.45
N THR A 493 -13.45 -10.57 -3.31
CA THR A 493 -12.49 -10.55 -2.20
C THR A 493 -13.20 -10.49 -0.86
N LYS A 494 -14.21 -9.61 -0.71
CA LYS A 494 -15.00 -9.52 0.52
C LYS A 494 -15.80 -10.78 0.81
N ARG A 495 -16.40 -11.39 -0.20
CA ARG A 495 -17.09 -12.69 -0.05
C ARG A 495 -16.16 -13.81 0.38
N SER A 496 -14.98 -13.90 -0.24
CA SER A 496 -13.96 -14.90 0.09
C SER A 496 -13.44 -14.72 1.52
N GLU A 497 -13.13 -13.47 1.92
CA GLU A 497 -12.72 -13.11 3.29
C GLU A 497 -13.81 -13.43 4.32
N GLN A 498 -15.08 -13.10 4.04
CA GLN A 498 -16.19 -13.42 4.94
C GLN A 498 -16.41 -14.93 5.08
N LYS A 499 -16.36 -15.68 3.97
CA LYS A 499 -16.49 -17.13 3.98
C LYS A 499 -15.37 -17.78 4.78
N MET A 500 -14.13 -17.29 4.63
CA MET A 500 -12.97 -17.72 5.41
C MET A 500 -13.22 -17.50 6.91
N LEU A 501 -13.64 -16.30 7.32
CA LEU A 501 -13.94 -15.99 8.72
C LEU A 501 -15.09 -16.82 9.29
N ASN A 502 -16.16 -17.04 8.53
CA ASN A 502 -17.29 -17.86 8.98
C ASN A 502 -16.86 -19.33 9.19
N ASN A 503 -16.04 -19.87 8.29
CA ASN A 503 -15.48 -21.20 8.45
C ASN A 503 -14.54 -21.29 9.66
N PHE A 504 -13.73 -20.26 9.89
CA PHE A 504 -12.88 -20.16 11.07
C PHE A 504 -13.72 -20.17 12.35
N LYS A 505 -14.76 -19.34 12.43
CA LYS A 505 -15.69 -19.28 13.59
C LYS A 505 -16.35 -20.62 13.86
N ARG A 506 -16.78 -21.33 12.82
CA ARG A 506 -17.41 -22.65 12.94
C ARG A 506 -16.48 -23.72 13.53
N ILE A 507 -15.18 -23.63 13.28
CA ILE A 507 -14.20 -24.61 13.74
C ILE A 507 -13.70 -24.28 15.14
N PHE A 508 -13.37 -23.01 15.41
CA PHE A 508 -12.65 -22.64 16.63
C PHE A 508 -13.49 -21.90 17.67
N GLY A 509 -14.63 -21.33 17.29
CA GLY A 509 -15.47 -20.50 18.17
C GLY A 509 -15.49 -19.01 17.80
N ASN A 510 -16.23 -18.24 18.58
CA ASN A 510 -16.46 -16.82 18.36
C ASN A 510 -15.33 -15.94 18.94
N GLU A 511 -15.35 -14.65 18.64
CA GLU A 511 -14.35 -13.67 19.10
C GLU A 511 -14.21 -13.52 20.62
N LYS A 512 -15.24 -13.94 21.38
CA LYS A 512 -15.19 -13.95 22.85
C LYS A 512 -14.40 -15.14 23.39
N GLU A 513 -14.44 -16.26 22.69
CA GLU A 513 -13.87 -17.55 23.10
C GLU A 513 -12.45 -17.74 22.59
N VAL A 514 -12.06 -17.04 21.52
CA VAL A 514 -10.82 -17.31 20.78
C VAL A 514 -9.86 -16.12 20.81
N VAL A 515 -8.59 -16.41 21.08
CA VAL A 515 -7.46 -15.51 20.84
C VAL A 515 -6.64 -16.02 19.64
N VAL A 516 -6.23 -15.11 18.76
CA VAL A 516 -5.52 -15.45 17.51
C VAL A 516 -4.07 -14.97 17.57
N CYS A 517 -3.12 -15.91 17.46
CA CYS A 517 -1.68 -15.63 17.51
C CYS A 517 -1.04 -15.91 16.15
N PHE A 518 -0.56 -14.87 15.47
CA PHE A 518 0.10 -14.99 14.17
C PHE A 518 1.61 -15.03 14.34
N GLY A 519 2.28 -15.94 13.64
CA GLY A 519 3.71 -15.78 13.40
C GLY A 519 4.04 -14.47 12.65
N ASP A 520 5.18 -13.87 12.96
CA ASP A 520 5.57 -12.54 12.45
C ASP A 520 6.12 -12.53 11.02
N TYR A 521 6.23 -13.69 10.37
CA TYR A 521 6.54 -13.89 8.95
C TYR A 521 7.72 -13.05 8.42
N GLU A 522 8.95 -13.55 8.58
CA GLU A 522 10.20 -12.82 8.29
C GLU A 522 10.44 -12.42 6.82
N GLN A 523 9.60 -12.85 5.86
CA GLN A 523 9.85 -12.64 4.42
C GLN A 523 9.55 -11.19 3.99
N LYS A 524 10.56 -10.33 4.07
CA LYS A 524 10.47 -8.89 3.68
C LYS A 524 10.46 -8.63 2.17
N LYS A 525 10.94 -9.57 1.34
CA LYS A 525 11.00 -9.41 -0.14
C LYS A 525 9.92 -10.20 -0.84
N GLN A 526 9.24 -9.58 -1.81
CA GLN A 526 8.30 -10.30 -2.65
C GLN A 526 9.02 -11.31 -3.56
N MET A 527 8.64 -12.58 -3.46
CA MET A 527 9.19 -13.63 -4.32
C MET A 527 8.70 -13.46 -5.76
N LYS A 528 9.62 -13.61 -6.73
CA LYS A 528 9.28 -13.57 -8.15
C LYS A 528 8.24 -14.64 -8.47
N TYR A 529 7.23 -14.28 -9.26
CA TYR A 529 6.13 -15.17 -9.69
C TYR A 529 5.22 -15.70 -8.57
N LYS A 530 5.35 -15.18 -7.33
CA LYS A 530 4.37 -15.40 -6.27
C LYS A 530 3.52 -14.16 -6.11
N GLU A 531 2.32 -14.36 -5.57
CA GLU A 531 1.42 -13.26 -5.20
C GLU A 531 1.84 -12.68 -3.85
N ALA A 532 1.47 -11.42 -3.58
CA ALA A 532 1.80 -10.79 -2.30
C ALA A 532 1.05 -11.50 -1.16
N THR A 533 1.77 -11.78 -0.06
CA THR A 533 1.18 -12.39 1.15
C THR A 533 0.50 -11.30 1.95
N LYS A 534 -0.71 -11.58 2.46
CA LYS A 534 -1.45 -10.66 3.31
C LYS A 534 -1.10 -10.89 4.78
N GLY A 535 0.09 -10.49 5.23
CA GLY A 535 0.45 -10.54 6.67
C GLY A 535 -0.42 -9.57 7.48
N LYS A 536 -0.04 -8.29 7.49
CA LYS A 536 -0.82 -7.20 8.12
C LYS A 536 -2.29 -7.17 7.67
N GLY A 537 -2.55 -7.46 6.39
CA GLY A 537 -3.90 -7.48 5.83
C GLY A 537 -4.82 -8.55 6.44
N MET A 538 -4.31 -9.75 6.75
CA MET A 538 -5.09 -10.79 7.43
C MET A 538 -5.28 -10.45 8.90
N ARG A 539 -4.25 -9.99 9.60
CA ARG A 539 -4.38 -9.58 11.01
C ARG A 539 -5.42 -8.47 11.20
N THR A 540 -5.39 -7.45 10.34
CA THR A 540 -6.43 -6.41 10.34
C THR A 540 -7.82 -6.96 10.04
N LEU A 541 -7.95 -8.01 9.21
CA LEU A 541 -9.22 -8.66 8.93
C LEU A 541 -9.79 -9.35 10.19
N PHE A 542 -8.97 -10.10 10.94
CA PHE A 542 -9.38 -10.73 12.20
C PHE A 542 -9.75 -9.71 13.27
N ARG A 543 -8.94 -8.66 13.45
CA ARG A 543 -9.26 -7.55 14.38
C ARG A 543 -10.59 -6.88 14.05
N LYS A 544 -10.84 -6.59 12.77
CA LYS A 544 -12.12 -6.02 12.31
C LYS A 544 -13.30 -6.96 12.49
N ALA A 545 -13.06 -8.27 12.58
CA ALA A 545 -14.07 -9.27 12.89
C ALA A 545 -14.30 -9.46 14.41
N GLY A 546 -13.55 -8.75 15.26
CA GLY A 546 -13.68 -8.74 16.71
C GLY A 546 -12.62 -9.54 17.48
N PHE A 547 -11.77 -10.31 16.79
CA PHE A 547 -10.80 -11.19 17.46
C PHE A 547 -9.62 -10.40 18.06
N GLN A 548 -9.24 -10.72 19.30
CA GLN A 548 -7.94 -10.34 19.85
C GLN A 548 -6.83 -11.03 19.04
N THR A 549 -5.90 -10.23 18.49
CA THR A 549 -4.90 -10.71 17.53
C THR A 549 -3.51 -10.21 17.87
N TYR A 550 -2.58 -11.13 18.17
CA TYR A 550 -1.19 -10.86 18.58
C TYR A 550 -0.16 -11.45 17.61
N LEU A 551 1.08 -10.94 17.65
CA LEU A 551 2.23 -11.49 16.93
C LEU A 551 3.07 -12.44 17.80
N VAL A 552 3.77 -13.36 17.17
CA VAL A 552 4.70 -14.31 17.80
C VAL A 552 6.02 -14.32 17.01
N ASP A 553 7.17 -14.20 17.69
CA ASP A 553 8.50 -14.38 17.05
C ASP A 553 8.62 -15.83 16.56
N GLU A 554 8.78 -16.01 15.25
CA GLU A 554 8.86 -17.32 14.59
C GLU A 554 10.22 -18.01 14.71
N PHE A 555 11.15 -17.52 15.55
CA PHE A 555 12.49 -18.11 15.66
C PHE A 555 12.48 -19.64 15.77
N ARG A 556 13.06 -20.29 14.75
CA ARG A 556 13.18 -21.76 14.59
C ARG A 556 11.87 -22.58 14.53
N THR A 557 10.71 -21.93 14.54
CA THR A 557 9.38 -22.61 14.54
C THR A 557 9.21 -23.62 13.39
N SER A 558 9.70 -23.33 12.18
CA SER A 558 9.55 -24.22 11.02
C SER A 558 10.64 -25.27 10.84
N CYS A 559 11.73 -25.22 11.63
CA CYS A 559 12.88 -26.14 11.50
C CYS A 559 13.14 -27.01 12.72
N MET A 560 12.52 -26.73 13.88
CA MET A 560 12.60 -27.59 15.05
C MET A 560 11.35 -28.45 15.17
N CYS A 561 11.52 -29.71 15.57
CA CYS A 561 10.44 -30.67 15.71
C CYS A 561 9.53 -30.29 16.88
N SER A 562 8.26 -30.02 16.58
CA SER A 562 7.25 -29.73 17.58
C SER A 562 6.91 -30.91 18.50
N LYS A 563 7.26 -32.15 18.14
CA LYS A 563 6.99 -33.34 18.97
C LYS A 563 8.08 -33.61 20.01
N CYS A 564 9.33 -33.73 19.58
CA CYS A 564 10.44 -34.09 20.48
C CYS A 564 11.26 -32.90 20.98
N GLU A 565 10.96 -31.69 20.51
CA GLU A 565 11.52 -30.41 21.00
C GLU A 565 13.04 -30.23 20.85
N ILE A 566 13.76 -31.26 20.44
CA ILE A 566 15.22 -31.27 20.27
C ILE A 566 15.59 -31.53 18.81
N GLY A 567 14.77 -32.33 18.10
CA GLY A 567 15.09 -32.77 16.75
C GLY A 567 15.00 -31.67 15.69
N ILE A 568 16.00 -31.60 14.82
CA ILE A 568 15.98 -30.70 13.66
C ILE A 568 15.19 -31.35 12.51
N CYS A 569 14.21 -30.62 11.97
CA CYS A 569 13.43 -31.01 10.82
C CYS A 569 14.06 -30.49 9.52
N LYS A 570 14.36 -31.40 8.58
CA LYS A 570 14.96 -31.06 7.28
C LYS A 570 14.08 -31.53 6.12
N LYS A 571 14.21 -30.83 4.98
CA LYS A 571 13.59 -31.23 3.72
C LYS A 571 14.42 -32.33 3.09
N THR A 572 13.89 -33.55 3.05
CA THR A 572 14.60 -34.73 2.53
C THR A 572 13.96 -35.28 1.26
N MET A 573 12.66 -35.05 1.07
CA MET A 573 11.90 -35.62 -0.04
C MET A 573 12.07 -34.83 -1.34
N VAL A 574 12.26 -35.56 -2.44
CA VAL A 574 12.37 -35.03 -3.80
C VAL A 574 11.29 -35.72 -4.65
N ARG A 575 10.69 -34.97 -5.58
CA ARG A 575 9.75 -35.52 -6.55
C ARG A 575 10.00 -34.93 -7.93
N GLU A 576 9.51 -35.59 -8.96
CA GLU A 576 9.44 -35.01 -10.29
C GLU A 576 8.64 -33.70 -10.28
N ASN A 577 9.00 -32.75 -11.15
CA ASN A 577 8.31 -31.49 -11.23
C ASN A 577 6.81 -31.70 -11.50
N PRO A 578 5.91 -31.28 -10.60
CA PRO A 578 4.46 -31.40 -10.84
C PRO A 578 3.97 -30.43 -11.94
N LYS A 579 4.86 -29.64 -12.53
CA LYS A 579 4.55 -28.71 -13.61
C LYS A 579 4.93 -29.37 -14.92
N PRO A 580 3.95 -29.70 -15.79
CA PRO A 580 4.21 -30.48 -16.99
C PRO A 580 5.20 -29.81 -17.96
N TYR A 581 5.33 -28.49 -17.90
CA TYR A 581 6.24 -27.69 -18.72
C TYR A 581 7.65 -27.53 -18.11
N ARG A 582 8.01 -28.30 -17.08
CA ARG A 582 9.35 -28.27 -16.48
C ARG A 582 9.84 -29.69 -16.23
N ILE A 583 11.01 -30.00 -16.76
CA ILE A 583 11.66 -31.30 -16.60
C ILE A 583 12.51 -31.27 -15.32
N GLY A 584 12.63 -32.42 -14.65
CA GLY A 584 13.56 -32.65 -13.56
C GLY A 584 12.94 -32.63 -12.17
N ASN A 585 13.77 -32.98 -11.19
CA ASN A 585 13.36 -33.20 -9.82
C ASN A 585 13.38 -31.91 -8.97
N ILE A 586 12.42 -31.78 -8.06
CA ILE A 586 12.32 -30.67 -7.12
C ILE A 586 12.16 -31.17 -5.68
N ILE A 587 12.78 -30.44 -4.74
CA ILE A 587 12.59 -30.69 -3.31
C ILE A 587 11.16 -30.36 -2.91
N VAL A 588 10.51 -31.26 -2.17
CA VAL A 588 9.20 -31.05 -1.58
C VAL A 588 9.34 -30.12 -0.37
N HIS A 589 8.99 -28.85 -0.54
CA HIS A 589 9.20 -27.85 0.52
C HIS A 589 8.24 -27.95 1.72
N GLY A 590 7.05 -28.54 1.53
CA GLY A 590 6.02 -28.68 2.57
C GLY A 590 6.17 -29.92 3.44
N LEU A 591 7.10 -30.83 3.12
CA LEU A 591 7.36 -32.05 3.86
C LEU A 591 8.74 -31.98 4.49
N ILE A 592 8.82 -32.17 5.82
CA ILE A 592 10.07 -32.17 6.57
C ILE A 592 10.17 -33.45 7.38
N CYS A 593 11.37 -33.99 7.52
CA CYS A 593 11.65 -35.18 8.34
C CYS A 593 12.43 -34.76 9.58
N CYS A 594 11.99 -35.22 10.75
CA CYS A 594 12.71 -35.03 12.01
C CYS A 594 13.91 -35.97 12.05
N LYS A 595 15.10 -35.41 12.27
CA LYS A 595 16.33 -36.20 12.40
C LYS A 595 16.37 -37.12 13.61
N ASN A 596 15.55 -36.86 14.64
CA ASN A 596 15.50 -37.63 15.87
C ASN A 596 14.41 -38.73 15.82
N GLY A 597 14.18 -39.33 14.65
CA GLY A 597 13.27 -40.48 14.51
C GLY A 597 11.78 -40.20 14.63
N CYS A 598 11.32 -38.94 14.75
CA CYS A 598 9.89 -38.63 14.90
C CYS A 598 9.06 -38.76 13.61
N GLY A 599 9.70 -39.09 12.48
CA GLY A 599 9.06 -39.24 11.17
C GLY A 599 8.87 -37.93 10.41
N TYR A 600 7.92 -37.94 9.48
CA TYR A 600 7.63 -36.84 8.57
C TYR A 600 6.51 -35.94 9.09
N TRP A 601 6.67 -34.63 8.87
CA TRP A 601 5.73 -33.59 9.23
C TRP A 601 5.35 -32.74 8.03
N ASN A 602 4.09 -32.32 7.98
CA ASN A 602 3.74 -31.14 7.22
C ASN A 602 4.42 -29.92 7.89
N ARG A 603 5.17 -29.15 7.11
CA ARG A 603 5.94 -28.01 7.60
C ARG A 603 5.06 -26.96 8.28
N ASP A 604 3.89 -26.67 7.72
CA ASP A 604 3.00 -25.61 8.21
C ASP A 604 2.28 -26.07 9.50
N VAL A 605 2.03 -27.38 9.65
CA VAL A 605 1.57 -27.99 10.93
C VAL A 605 2.64 -27.82 12.00
N ASN A 606 3.89 -28.19 11.69
CA ASN A 606 4.98 -28.09 12.64
C ASN A 606 5.25 -26.64 13.07
N GLY A 607 5.22 -25.70 12.10
CA GLY A 607 5.35 -24.27 12.35
C GLY A 607 4.23 -23.74 13.25
N SER A 608 2.98 -23.98 12.88
CA SER A 608 1.80 -23.54 13.65
C SER A 608 1.78 -24.14 15.06
N THR A 609 2.18 -25.40 15.22
CA THR A 609 2.25 -26.07 16.52
C THR A 609 3.32 -25.44 17.44
N ASN A 610 4.49 -25.09 16.89
CA ASN A 610 5.50 -24.38 17.66
C ASN A 610 5.04 -22.95 18.03
N ILE A 611 4.33 -22.26 17.13
CA ILE A 611 3.71 -20.95 17.43
C ILE A 611 2.68 -21.09 18.56
N TYR A 612 1.87 -22.16 18.54
CA TYR A 612 0.92 -22.47 19.60
C TYR A 612 1.63 -22.65 20.94
N LYS A 613 2.69 -23.44 21.00
CA LYS A 613 3.47 -23.67 22.24
C LYS A 613 4.02 -22.38 22.83
N ILE A 614 4.55 -21.49 21.98
CA ILE A 614 5.03 -20.18 22.42
C ILE A 614 3.89 -19.36 23.02
N ALA A 615 2.79 -19.21 22.29
CA ALA A 615 1.65 -18.41 22.73
C ALA A 615 1.01 -18.97 24.01
N TYR A 616 0.89 -20.30 24.11
CA TYR A 616 0.40 -20.99 25.29
C TYR A 616 1.29 -20.72 26.50
N ASN A 617 2.62 -20.83 26.35
CA ASN A 617 3.54 -20.54 27.45
C ASN A 617 3.44 -19.07 27.88
N ALA A 618 3.42 -18.13 26.94
CA ALA A 618 3.28 -16.70 27.24
C ALA A 618 2.00 -16.41 28.05
N ILE A 619 0.83 -16.89 27.58
CA ILE A 619 -0.47 -16.66 28.25
C ILE A 619 -0.53 -17.29 29.65
N ASN A 620 0.19 -18.39 29.87
CA ASN A 620 0.26 -19.09 31.15
C ASN A 620 1.47 -18.69 32.01
N ASN A 621 2.16 -17.60 31.68
CA ASN A 621 3.37 -17.12 32.39
C ASN A 621 4.47 -18.19 32.53
N LYS A 622 4.62 -19.06 31.53
CA LYS A 622 5.70 -20.06 31.45
C LYS A 622 6.83 -19.55 30.56
N GLU A 623 8.04 -20.02 30.82
CA GLU A 623 9.19 -19.68 29.99
C GLU A 623 9.00 -20.11 28.53
N ARG A 624 9.55 -19.30 27.62
CA ARG A 624 9.58 -19.64 26.20
C ARG A 624 10.43 -20.90 25.99
N PRO A 625 9.97 -21.89 25.20
CA PRO A 625 10.75 -23.10 24.98
C PRO A 625 12.17 -22.81 24.46
N ASN A 626 13.19 -23.37 25.13
CA ASN A 626 14.60 -23.09 24.84
C ASN A 626 15.00 -23.35 23.38
N TYR A 627 14.45 -24.40 22.77
CA TYR A 627 14.72 -24.74 21.38
C TYR A 627 14.14 -23.73 20.36
N LEU A 628 13.22 -22.87 20.82
CA LEU A 628 12.59 -21.76 20.09
C LEU A 628 13.04 -20.38 20.61
N SER A 629 14.02 -20.31 21.51
CA SER A 629 14.57 -19.07 22.06
C SER A 629 15.94 -18.73 21.44
N ARG A 630 16.31 -17.45 21.47
CA ARG A 630 17.57 -16.93 20.88
C ARG A 630 18.77 -17.01 21.85
N SER A 631 18.65 -17.77 22.95
CA SER A 631 19.63 -17.77 24.04
C SER A 631 21.04 -18.17 23.58
N ASN A 632 22.06 -17.58 24.20
CA ASN A 632 23.48 -17.70 23.83
C ASN A 632 24.11 -19.08 24.10
N ASN A 633 23.38 -20.07 24.62
CA ASN A 633 23.93 -21.35 25.07
C ASN A 633 23.39 -22.54 24.25
N LEU A 634 23.81 -22.62 23.00
CA LEU A 634 23.92 -23.89 22.26
C LEU A 634 25.31 -23.96 21.62
N SER A 635 26.33 -23.97 22.49
CA SER A 635 27.63 -24.59 22.20
C SER A 635 27.41 -26.10 22.09
N GLY A 636 27.12 -26.56 20.87
CA GLY A 636 26.95 -27.99 20.61
C GLY A 636 26.78 -28.24 19.12
N SER A 637 27.89 -28.60 18.46
CA SER A 637 27.99 -29.20 17.13
C SER A 637 26.96 -28.75 16.07
N LEU A 638 27.35 -27.76 15.26
CA LEU A 638 26.72 -27.50 13.97
C LEU A 638 27.61 -28.07 12.86
N ASP A 639 27.55 -29.39 12.67
CA ASP A 639 27.99 -30.01 11.43
C ASP A 639 27.15 -29.45 10.26
N GLU A 640 27.79 -28.61 9.44
CA GLU A 640 27.36 -28.33 8.08
C GLU A 640 27.36 -29.65 7.30
N LEU A 641 26.35 -29.90 6.48
CA LEU A 641 26.49 -30.81 5.35
C LEU A 641 25.61 -30.36 4.17
N PRO A 642 25.97 -30.75 2.94
CA PRO A 642 26.16 -29.88 1.79
C PRO A 642 24.86 -29.54 1.07
N LYS A 643 24.87 -28.45 0.29
CA LYS A 643 23.86 -28.27 -0.75
C LYS A 643 24.01 -29.38 -1.78
N SER A 644 22.96 -30.15 -2.01
CA SER A 644 22.86 -31.02 -3.19
C SER A 644 23.10 -30.19 -4.45
N LYS A 645 24.20 -30.48 -5.17
CA LYS A 645 24.44 -29.95 -6.52
C LYS A 645 23.39 -30.54 -7.45
N PHE A 646 22.25 -29.88 -7.61
CA PHE A 646 21.37 -30.13 -8.74
C PHE A 646 21.74 -29.14 -9.84
N THR A 647 22.49 -29.65 -10.81
CA THR A 647 22.79 -29.00 -12.08
C THR A 647 21.49 -28.68 -12.81
N ARG A 648 21.29 -27.41 -13.10
CA ARG A 648 20.23 -26.96 -13.99
C ARG A 648 20.75 -27.17 -15.41
N SER A 649 20.23 -28.17 -16.12
CA SER A 649 20.46 -28.29 -17.56
C SER A 649 19.95 -27.00 -18.23
N ALA A 650 20.88 -26.27 -18.84
CA ALA A 650 20.57 -25.12 -19.66
C ALA A 650 20.09 -25.63 -21.02
N LYS A 651 18.77 -25.60 -21.24
CA LYS A 651 18.20 -25.63 -22.58
C LYS A 651 17.20 -24.49 -22.74
N GLY A 652 17.49 -23.66 -23.76
CA GLY A 652 16.62 -22.78 -24.53
C GLY A 652 15.50 -22.03 -23.83
N LYS A 653 15.62 -20.70 -23.76
CA LYS A 653 14.44 -19.82 -23.73
C LYS A 653 13.93 -19.63 -25.17
N PRO A 654 12.64 -19.81 -25.44
CA PRO A 654 11.93 -18.94 -26.35
C PRO A 654 11.37 -17.75 -25.55
N TYR A 655 11.25 -16.62 -26.26
CA TYR A 655 10.96 -15.27 -25.80
C TYR A 655 9.68 -15.10 -24.99
#